data_AF-A0A2D6STI6-F1
#
_entry.id   AF-A0A2D6STI6-F1
#
_cell.length_a   1.000
_cell.length_b   1.000
_cell.length_c   1.000
_cell.angle_alpha   90.00
_cell.angle_beta   90.00
_cell.angle_gamma   90.00
#
_symmetry.space_group_name_H-M   'P 1'
#
loop_
_entity.id
_entity.type
_entity.pdbx_description
1 polymer ?
#
loop_
_entity_poly.entity_id
_entity_poly.type
_entity_poly.pdbx_seq_one_letter_code
_entity_poly.pdbx_strand_id
1 'polypeptide(L)'
;MFPSLFPRRGFDMKSRSRRFLWFGAALVLLALGRVTQAQDGAESSMAIAPPSNPLSEIKDSEPIAAPSALEIVDGGFAKSVEWMASVLFYRVGAQTEEYVVFTGQQIYVRARGSQGDFQRLTSSGLSQSNGLAAADLEALFYKGSLIDPVEADARYFRHGELDGEPVDYLRVRVPAIRLGETVLKIGHDAKLVKDGDVYYAISQMRDTLNGEISLKKSQAEALQQAGWLKAEGEGADRTVFHSGKTGGAPVVVIWLALGAIFFTLYMKGFNIWGFRHAVEVVRGKYDNPEEDGEVTHFQALASALSATVGLGNIAGVTIAMTIGGPGAFFWMICCGLFGMTSKFVECTLGQKYRTVKPDGTVLGGPMVYLKNGLAELGMAKLGLVMSVLFTVMCILASFGGGNMFQINQSGKALLGQIQQSEHKSLKSIDVDIKAAAIAKESAKVEELRKLRSEKQGAMSSFATRFNVGYGAVMAFLVGIVIIGGIKRIGAAAEKVVPSMCLIYVLACLWIILTHITEVPALVVTILSEAFNGSAIRGGLVGVLVIGVQRAAFSNEAGVGSAAIAHSAAKTQEPVREGAVALLGPFIDTIIVCSMTALVILITGAWENSAWVVEQGLSGAALTSQAFESEIAWFPWVLSVAVVLFAFSTVVSWSYYGERCWEMLFGQRSVMAYKVLSLACVFVGAVVNAGSVLDFSDMMILSMAFPNVLGVALLSPKVRADLADYWKRYKAGEFEPSGSGEMDDFGSQE
;
A
#
# COMPACT_ATOMS: atom_id res chain seq x y z
N MET A 1 -29.98 56.88 -13.00
CA MET A 1 -31.01 56.60 -11.98
C MET A 1 -31.10 55.09 -11.78
N PHE A 2 -30.77 54.60 -10.59
CA PHE A 2 -31.16 53.26 -10.07
C PHE A 2 -32.72 53.15 -9.99
N PRO A 3 -33.40 51.99 -9.75
CA PRO A 3 -32.90 50.72 -9.16
C PRO A 3 -33.54 49.37 -9.64
N SER A 4 -33.00 48.30 -9.05
CA SER A 4 -33.63 47.08 -8.49
C SER A 4 -34.15 45.95 -9.37
N LEU A 5 -33.49 44.78 -9.25
CA LEU A 5 -34.11 43.48 -8.97
C LEU A 5 -32.99 42.43 -8.74
N PHE A 6 -32.59 42.20 -7.49
CA PHE A 6 -32.14 40.90 -6.94
C PHE A 6 -31.84 41.10 -5.44
N PRO A 7 -32.43 40.31 -4.52
CA PRO A 7 -32.31 40.53 -3.09
C PRO A 7 -30.94 40.10 -2.56
N ARG A 8 -30.30 40.98 -1.80
CA ARG A 8 -29.17 40.66 -0.92
C ARG A 8 -29.66 39.73 0.20
N ARG A 9 -29.17 38.50 0.27
CA ARG A 9 -29.07 37.76 1.54
C ARG A 9 -27.60 37.57 1.88
N GLY A 10 -27.23 38.04 3.06
CA GLY A 10 -25.89 37.94 3.62
C GLY A 10 -25.41 36.49 3.71
N PHE A 11 -24.19 36.27 3.24
CA PHE A 11 -23.48 35.01 3.30
C PHE A 11 -22.85 34.87 4.69
N ASP A 12 -23.55 34.21 5.62
CA ASP A 12 -23.00 33.94 6.96
C ASP A 12 -22.05 32.72 6.93
N MET A 13 -20.75 33.01 6.89
CA MET A 13 -19.63 32.05 6.85
C MET A 13 -19.38 31.31 8.18
N LYS A 14 -20.03 31.65 9.30
CA LYS A 14 -19.73 31.00 10.60
C LYS A 14 -20.38 29.63 10.80
N SER A 15 -21.45 29.30 10.06
CA SER A 15 -22.21 28.05 10.31
C SER A 15 -21.75 26.83 9.50
N ARG A 16 -20.98 27.01 8.41
CA ARG A 16 -20.50 25.91 7.55
C ARG A 16 -19.14 25.32 7.96
N SER A 17 -18.22 26.10 8.53
CA SER A 17 -16.95 25.56 9.05
C SER A 17 -17.18 24.57 10.18
N ARG A 18 -18.21 24.79 11.02
CA ARG A 18 -18.65 23.84 12.03
C ARG A 18 -19.21 22.56 11.40
N ARG A 19 -20.08 22.65 10.39
CA ARG A 19 -20.71 21.46 9.77
C ARG A 19 -19.72 20.52 9.04
N PHE A 20 -18.58 21.01 8.57
CA PHE A 20 -17.51 20.18 8.00
C PHE A 20 -16.47 19.71 9.03
N LEU A 21 -16.19 20.50 10.08
CA LEU A 21 -15.55 19.97 11.29
C LEU A 21 -16.38 18.79 11.84
N TRP A 22 -17.70 18.88 11.77
CA TRP A 22 -18.64 17.80 12.08
C TRP A 22 -18.67 16.68 11.06
N PHE A 23 -18.13 16.80 9.83
CA PHE A 23 -18.06 15.67 8.89
C PHE A 23 -16.80 14.82 9.17
N GLY A 24 -15.66 15.48 9.42
CA GLY A 24 -14.45 14.84 9.94
C GLY A 24 -14.62 14.31 11.38
N ALA A 25 -15.33 15.04 12.24
CA ALA A 25 -15.69 14.56 13.57
C ALA A 25 -16.89 13.60 13.58
N ALA A 26 -17.80 13.61 12.58
CA ALA A 26 -18.84 12.59 12.43
C ALA A 26 -18.24 11.25 12.00
N LEU A 27 -17.15 11.21 11.25
CA LEU A 27 -16.42 9.96 11.03
C LEU A 27 -15.84 9.37 12.33
N VAL A 28 -15.52 10.23 13.32
CA VAL A 28 -15.04 9.83 14.65
C VAL A 28 -16.18 9.61 15.67
N LEU A 29 -17.33 10.25 15.51
CA LEU A 29 -18.50 10.17 16.40
C LEU A 29 -19.58 9.18 15.93
N LEU A 30 -19.62 8.82 14.63
CA LEU A 30 -20.41 7.68 14.13
C LEU A 30 -19.89 6.35 14.68
N ALA A 31 -18.65 6.32 15.18
CA ALA A 31 -18.10 5.21 15.96
C ALA A 31 -18.70 5.09 17.37
N LEU A 32 -19.53 6.02 17.84
CA LEU A 32 -20.00 6.08 19.24
C LEU A 32 -21.53 6.34 19.41
N GLY A 33 -22.37 6.15 18.38
CA GLY A 33 -23.78 6.59 18.47
C GLY A 33 -24.84 5.73 17.79
N ARG A 34 -25.55 4.94 18.61
CA ARG A 34 -26.92 4.40 18.50
C ARG A 34 -27.18 3.07 17.74
N VAL A 35 -27.54 2.11 18.57
CA VAL A 35 -28.45 0.97 18.34
C VAL A 35 -29.90 1.46 18.36
N THR A 36 -30.73 1.02 17.40
CA THR A 36 -32.17 0.70 17.58
C THR A 36 -32.69 -0.20 16.44
N GLN A 37 -33.49 -1.20 16.80
CA GLN A 37 -34.23 -2.22 16.01
C GLN A 37 -35.16 -1.59 14.92
N ALA A 38 -35.79 -2.28 13.95
CA ALA A 38 -36.34 -3.64 13.89
C ALA A 38 -36.73 -4.07 12.44
N GLN A 39 -36.79 -5.41 12.25
CA GLN A 39 -37.75 -6.27 11.53
C GLN A 39 -38.21 -6.08 10.07
N ASP A 40 -38.00 -7.19 9.34
CA ASP A 40 -38.89 -7.99 8.49
C ASP A 40 -39.70 -7.38 7.33
N GLY A 41 -39.51 -8.02 6.16
CA GLY A 41 -40.40 -7.98 5.00
C GLY A 41 -40.00 -9.07 4.02
N ALA A 42 -40.64 -10.24 4.14
CA ALA A 42 -40.48 -11.38 3.24
C ALA A 42 -41.20 -11.14 1.91
N GLU A 43 -40.60 -11.57 0.79
CA GLU A 43 -41.35 -11.98 -0.40
C GLU A 43 -40.58 -13.05 -1.20
N SER A 44 -41.36 -14.01 -1.70
CA SER A 44 -41.00 -15.34 -2.17
C SER A 44 -40.57 -15.39 -3.64
N SER A 45 -39.63 -16.28 -3.98
CA SER A 45 -39.56 -16.87 -5.32
C SER A 45 -39.17 -18.35 -5.29
N MET A 46 -40.15 -19.17 -5.71
CA MET A 46 -40.09 -20.52 -6.29
C MET A 46 -38.97 -21.48 -5.86
N ALA A 47 -39.38 -22.46 -5.06
CA ALA A 47 -38.63 -23.65 -4.69
C ALA A 47 -38.42 -24.60 -5.87
N ILE A 48 -37.16 -24.89 -6.17
CA ILE A 48 -36.74 -26.19 -6.69
C ILE A 48 -36.56 -27.08 -5.46
N ALA A 49 -37.22 -28.24 -5.43
CA ALA A 49 -37.12 -29.17 -4.31
C ALA A 49 -35.66 -29.63 -4.14
N PRO A 50 -35.04 -29.43 -2.95
CA PRO A 50 -33.69 -29.93 -2.72
C PRO A 50 -33.71 -31.46 -2.62
N PRO A 51 -32.60 -32.14 -3.00
CA PRO A 51 -32.46 -33.58 -2.80
C PRO A 51 -32.63 -33.93 -1.32
N SER A 52 -33.18 -35.12 -1.08
CA SER A 52 -33.78 -35.58 0.18
C SER A 52 -32.79 -35.93 1.31
N ASN A 53 -31.70 -35.18 1.47
CA ASN A 53 -30.95 -35.14 2.71
C ASN A 53 -30.10 -33.86 2.77
N PRO A 54 -30.48 -32.85 3.58
CA PRO A 54 -29.54 -31.78 3.91
C PRO A 54 -28.40 -32.39 4.74
N LEU A 55 -27.15 -32.07 4.40
CA LEU A 55 -26.01 -32.34 5.27
C LEU A 55 -26.29 -31.65 6.62
N SER A 56 -26.13 -32.38 7.71
CA SER A 56 -26.33 -31.88 9.07
C SER A 56 -25.38 -30.69 9.33
N GLU A 57 -25.93 -29.47 9.31
CA GLU A 57 -25.18 -28.22 9.44
C GLU A 57 -25.12 -27.82 10.93
N ILE A 58 -23.91 -27.54 11.43
CA ILE A 58 -23.74 -27.03 12.80
C ILE A 58 -23.97 -25.53 12.79
N LYS A 59 -24.96 -25.06 13.56
CA LYS A 59 -25.19 -23.64 13.82
C LYS A 59 -24.41 -23.20 15.05
N ASP A 60 -23.57 -22.18 14.90
CA ASP A 60 -22.86 -21.59 16.05
C ASP A 60 -23.86 -20.99 17.05
N SER A 61 -23.74 -21.39 18.31
CA SER A 61 -24.62 -20.90 19.40
C SER A 61 -23.98 -19.77 20.21
N GLU A 62 -22.68 -19.55 20.06
CA GLU A 62 -22.02 -18.34 20.55
C GLU A 62 -22.15 -17.24 19.47
N PRO A 63 -22.77 -16.09 19.77
CA PRO A 63 -22.79 -14.98 18.83
C PRO A 63 -21.33 -14.58 18.53
N ILE A 64 -20.98 -14.50 17.24
CA ILE A 64 -19.76 -13.82 16.81
C ILE A 64 -19.77 -12.46 17.51
N ALA A 65 -18.76 -12.18 18.32
CA ALA A 65 -18.68 -10.92 19.06
C ALA A 65 -19.00 -9.77 18.09
N ALA A 66 -19.92 -8.89 18.47
CA ALA A 66 -20.31 -7.78 17.61
C ALA A 66 -19.02 -7.06 17.19
N PRO A 67 -18.81 -6.81 15.88
CA PRO A 67 -17.57 -6.22 15.42
C PRO A 67 -17.35 -4.93 16.18
N SER A 68 -16.13 -4.77 16.68
CA SER A 68 -15.71 -3.54 17.34
C SER A 68 -15.98 -2.35 16.42
N ALA A 69 -16.13 -1.15 16.99
CA ALA A 69 -16.35 0.05 16.19
C ALA A 69 -15.27 0.23 15.09
N LEU A 70 -14.06 -0.25 15.34
CA LEU A 70 -12.96 -0.25 14.39
C LEU A 70 -13.17 -1.24 13.23
N GLU A 71 -13.63 -2.45 13.49
CA GLU A 71 -13.93 -3.46 12.46
C GLU A 71 -15.12 -3.06 11.58
N ILE A 72 -16.11 -2.36 12.15
CA ILE A 72 -17.21 -1.78 11.38
C ILE A 72 -16.69 -0.72 10.41
N VAL A 73 -15.80 0.17 10.88
CA VAL A 73 -15.16 1.19 10.04
C VAL A 73 -14.29 0.53 8.96
N ASP A 74 -13.43 -0.41 9.33
CA ASP A 74 -12.55 -1.12 8.38
C ASP A 74 -13.38 -1.89 7.33
N GLY A 75 -14.49 -2.52 7.72
CA GLY A 75 -15.43 -3.17 6.81
C GLY A 75 -16.13 -2.19 5.84
N GLY A 76 -16.42 -0.97 6.28
CA GLY A 76 -16.92 0.10 5.40
C GLY A 76 -15.89 0.55 4.35
N PHE A 77 -14.62 0.68 4.77
CA PHE A 77 -13.51 0.93 3.86
C PHE A 77 -13.28 -0.24 2.91
N ALA A 78 -13.37 -1.49 3.38
CA ALA A 78 -13.24 -2.68 2.53
C ALA A 78 -14.25 -2.69 1.38
N LYS A 79 -15.53 -2.37 1.64
CA LYS A 79 -16.55 -2.23 0.58
C LYS A 79 -16.21 -1.11 -0.40
N SER A 80 -15.67 0.00 0.09
CA SER A 80 -15.27 1.15 -0.72
C SER A 80 -14.07 0.82 -1.61
N VAL A 81 -13.07 0.12 -1.06
CA VAL A 81 -11.90 -0.44 -1.75
C VAL A 81 -12.37 -1.37 -2.85
N GLU A 82 -13.26 -2.32 -2.56
CA GLU A 82 -13.76 -3.28 -3.53
C GLU A 82 -14.47 -2.59 -4.71
N TRP A 83 -15.35 -1.63 -4.40
CA TRP A 83 -16.04 -0.84 -5.42
C TRP A 83 -15.05 -0.03 -6.28
N MET A 84 -14.13 0.69 -5.67
CA MET A 84 -13.11 1.43 -6.40
C MET A 84 -12.22 0.51 -7.22
N ALA A 85 -11.91 -0.69 -6.71
CA ALA A 85 -11.05 -1.65 -7.37
C ALA A 85 -11.72 -2.16 -8.64
N SER A 86 -13.05 -2.33 -8.59
CA SER A 86 -13.86 -2.74 -9.73
C SER A 86 -13.95 -1.68 -10.84
N VAL A 87 -13.77 -0.39 -10.51
CA VAL A 87 -13.89 0.74 -11.45
C VAL A 87 -12.52 1.27 -11.87
N LEU A 88 -11.80 1.90 -10.94
CA LEU A 88 -10.56 2.64 -11.21
C LEU A 88 -9.36 1.71 -11.42
N PHE A 89 -9.39 0.55 -10.77
CA PHE A 89 -8.41 -0.51 -10.93
C PHE A 89 -8.94 -1.69 -11.73
N TYR A 90 -10.02 -1.46 -12.50
CA TYR A 90 -10.49 -2.43 -13.46
C TYR A 90 -9.32 -2.91 -14.30
N ARG A 91 -9.15 -4.22 -14.41
CA ARG A 91 -8.03 -4.81 -15.13
C ARG A 91 -8.45 -5.14 -16.55
N VAL A 92 -7.89 -4.42 -17.51
CA VAL A 92 -8.10 -4.68 -18.93
C VAL A 92 -7.33 -5.93 -19.32
N GLY A 93 -7.99 -6.85 -20.02
CA GLY A 93 -7.39 -8.13 -20.43
C GLY A 93 -7.16 -9.12 -19.29
N ALA A 94 -7.78 -8.90 -18.12
CA ALA A 94 -7.77 -9.90 -17.05
C ALA A 94 -8.62 -11.11 -17.46
N GLN A 95 -8.11 -12.29 -17.19
CA GLN A 95 -8.86 -13.52 -17.35
C GLN A 95 -9.60 -13.83 -16.06
N THR A 96 -10.80 -14.37 -16.21
CA THR A 96 -11.58 -14.85 -15.08
C THR A 96 -11.16 -16.28 -14.82
N GLU A 97 -10.41 -16.49 -13.74
CA GLU A 97 -10.08 -17.81 -13.26
C GLU A 97 -11.18 -18.27 -12.30
N GLU A 98 -11.75 -19.43 -12.60
CA GLU A 98 -12.56 -20.17 -11.65
C GLU A 98 -11.61 -21.04 -10.82
N TYR A 99 -11.70 -20.95 -9.50
CA TYR A 99 -10.89 -21.75 -8.61
C TYR A 99 -11.68 -22.32 -7.44
N VAL A 100 -11.17 -23.40 -6.90
CA VAL A 100 -11.73 -24.08 -5.75
C VAL A 100 -10.75 -23.94 -4.60
N VAL A 101 -11.24 -23.53 -3.43
CA VAL A 101 -10.44 -23.46 -2.21
C VAL A 101 -10.72 -24.69 -1.38
N PHE A 102 -9.66 -25.44 -1.09
CA PHE A 102 -9.74 -26.60 -0.21
C PHE A 102 -9.63 -26.13 1.23
N THR A 103 -10.75 -26.19 1.95
CA THR A 103 -10.73 -26.12 3.40
C THR A 103 -10.66 -27.55 3.88
N GLY A 104 -9.45 -28.11 3.92
CA GLY A 104 -9.25 -29.45 4.46
C GLY A 104 -9.62 -29.44 5.93
N GLN A 105 -10.87 -29.69 6.28
CA GLN A 105 -11.35 -29.66 7.65
C GLN A 105 -12.23 -30.86 7.96
N GLN A 106 -12.04 -31.44 9.14
CA GLN A 106 -12.94 -32.41 9.73
C GLN A 106 -13.62 -31.77 10.92
N ILE A 107 -14.93 -31.97 11.00
CA ILE A 107 -15.73 -31.50 12.12
C ILE A 107 -15.90 -32.67 13.07
N TYR A 108 -15.63 -32.42 14.34
CA TYR A 108 -15.79 -33.37 15.42
C TYR A 108 -16.77 -32.78 16.42
N VAL A 109 -17.70 -33.60 16.90
CA VAL A 109 -18.87 -33.17 17.66
C VAL A 109 -19.09 -34.10 18.85
N ARG A 110 -19.52 -33.56 19.97
CA ARG A 110 -20.05 -34.32 21.11
C ARG A 110 -21.25 -33.61 21.71
N ALA A 111 -22.04 -34.33 22.50
CA ALA A 111 -23.11 -33.72 23.29
C ALA A 111 -22.53 -32.64 24.23
N ARG A 112 -23.20 -31.48 24.31
CA ARG A 112 -22.75 -30.34 25.11
C ARG A 112 -22.52 -30.75 26.58
N GLY A 113 -21.34 -30.47 27.11
CA GLY A 113 -20.99 -30.78 28.51
C GLY A 113 -20.71 -32.27 28.78
N SER A 114 -20.73 -33.13 27.76
CA SER A 114 -20.32 -34.52 27.89
C SER A 114 -18.80 -34.64 28.05
N GLN A 115 -18.36 -35.56 28.91
CA GLN A 115 -16.95 -35.96 29.05
C GLN A 115 -16.52 -37.03 28.03
N GLY A 116 -17.43 -37.45 27.14
CA GLY A 116 -17.12 -38.40 26.08
C GLY A 116 -16.26 -37.83 24.96
N ASP A 117 -15.67 -38.73 24.18
CA ASP A 117 -14.85 -38.42 23.02
C ASP A 117 -15.66 -37.68 21.95
N PHE A 118 -14.99 -36.79 21.20
CA PHE A 118 -15.63 -36.14 20.05
C PHE A 118 -15.74 -37.12 18.89
N GLN A 119 -16.95 -37.26 18.35
CA GLN A 119 -17.21 -38.13 17.22
C GLN A 119 -17.09 -37.33 15.92
N ARG A 120 -16.47 -37.93 14.91
CA ARG A 120 -16.32 -37.28 13.61
C ARG A 120 -17.68 -37.17 12.93
N LEU A 121 -18.05 -35.98 12.50
CA LEU A 121 -19.22 -35.74 11.65
C LEU A 121 -18.90 -36.18 10.22
N THR A 122 -19.73 -37.07 9.67
CA THR A 122 -19.67 -37.51 8.26
C THR A 122 -20.97 -37.19 7.55
N SER A 123 -20.99 -37.33 6.22
CA SER A 123 -22.21 -37.15 5.41
C SER A 123 -23.33 -38.15 5.73
N SER A 124 -23.04 -39.19 6.52
CA SER A 124 -24.00 -40.20 6.98
C SER A 124 -24.34 -40.08 8.48
N GLY A 125 -23.95 -38.99 9.14
CA GLY A 125 -24.15 -38.76 10.59
C GLY A 125 -22.86 -38.86 11.41
N LEU A 126 -22.98 -39.08 12.72
CA LEU A 126 -21.83 -39.23 13.61
C LEU A 126 -21.16 -40.59 13.42
N SER A 127 -19.89 -40.59 13.05
CA SER A 127 -19.08 -41.81 12.94
C SER A 127 -18.64 -42.29 14.32
N GLN A 128 -18.91 -43.56 14.64
CA GLN A 128 -18.37 -44.24 15.83
C GLN A 128 -16.91 -44.67 15.67
N SER A 129 -16.35 -44.62 14.46
CA SER A 129 -14.94 -44.91 14.18
C SER A 129 -14.10 -43.63 14.21
N ASN A 130 -12.94 -43.69 14.90
CA ASN A 130 -11.98 -42.59 15.05
C ASN A 130 -12.53 -41.34 15.76
N GLY A 131 -13.01 -41.51 17.00
CA GLY A 131 -13.28 -40.38 17.89
C GLY A 131 -11.98 -39.70 18.35
N LEU A 132 -12.06 -38.40 18.66
CA LEU A 132 -10.97 -37.65 19.29
C LEU A 132 -11.18 -37.61 20.79
N ALA A 133 -10.25 -38.20 21.53
CA ALA A 133 -10.23 -38.07 22.98
C ALA A 133 -9.77 -36.67 23.37
N ALA A 134 -10.07 -36.25 24.60
CA ALA A 134 -9.63 -34.95 25.12
C ALA A 134 -8.11 -34.72 25.01
N ALA A 135 -7.31 -35.79 25.14
CA ALA A 135 -5.84 -35.76 24.99
C ALA A 135 -5.37 -35.53 23.54
N ASP A 136 -6.18 -35.90 22.54
CA ASP A 136 -5.83 -35.72 21.12
C ASP A 136 -6.07 -34.28 20.65
N LEU A 137 -7.02 -33.58 21.27
CA LEU A 137 -7.35 -32.17 20.96
C LEU A 137 -6.16 -31.26 21.21
N GLU A 138 -5.46 -31.53 22.29
CA GLU A 138 -4.25 -30.84 22.68
C GLU A 138 -3.15 -31.04 21.62
N ALA A 139 -2.90 -32.28 21.22
CA ALA A 139 -1.92 -32.59 20.17
C ALA A 139 -2.27 -31.94 18.81
N LEU A 140 -3.56 -31.82 18.48
CA LEU A 140 -4.03 -31.15 17.26
C LEU A 140 -3.87 -29.62 17.33
N PHE A 141 -4.11 -29.01 18.49
CA PHE A 141 -3.89 -27.59 18.72
C PHE A 141 -2.42 -27.20 18.47
N TYR A 142 -1.46 -27.94 19.04
CA TYR A 142 -0.02 -27.64 18.84
C TYR A 142 0.50 -27.94 17.44
N LYS A 143 -0.15 -28.87 16.73
CA LYS A 143 0.13 -29.07 15.30
C LYS A 143 -0.41 -27.95 14.43
N GLY A 144 -1.04 -26.91 15.01
CA GLY A 144 -1.72 -25.85 14.25
C GLY A 144 -2.87 -26.40 13.41
N SER A 145 -3.39 -27.57 13.81
CA SER A 145 -4.41 -28.30 13.07
C SER A 145 -5.81 -28.01 13.59
N LEU A 146 -6.03 -27.12 14.57
CA LEU A 146 -7.37 -26.64 14.92
C LEU A 146 -7.65 -25.31 14.22
N ILE A 147 -8.82 -25.17 13.59
CA ILE A 147 -9.12 -24.05 12.68
C ILE A 147 -9.65 -22.82 13.43
N ASP A 148 -10.25 -22.97 14.61
CA ASP A 148 -10.70 -21.84 15.45
C ASP A 148 -10.71 -22.21 16.95
N PRO A 149 -9.54 -22.50 17.54
CA PRO A 149 -9.47 -22.78 18.97
C PRO A 149 -9.88 -21.55 19.78
N VAL A 150 -10.63 -21.75 20.88
CA VAL A 150 -11.04 -20.66 21.77
C VAL A 150 -9.91 -20.41 22.77
N GLU A 151 -8.93 -19.61 22.37
CA GLU A 151 -7.74 -19.32 23.17
C GLU A 151 -8.06 -18.59 24.49
N ALA A 152 -9.14 -17.80 24.53
CA ALA A 152 -9.50 -16.97 25.68
C ALA A 152 -9.92 -17.75 26.94
N ASP A 153 -10.41 -18.99 26.78
CA ASP A 153 -10.93 -19.83 27.89
C ASP A 153 -10.20 -21.17 28.03
N ALA A 154 -9.06 -21.35 27.35
CA ALA A 154 -8.36 -22.64 27.26
C ALA A 154 -9.26 -23.80 26.77
N ARG A 155 -10.22 -23.51 25.87
CA ARG A 155 -11.13 -24.51 25.29
C ARG A 155 -10.76 -24.80 23.83
N TYR A 156 -10.63 -26.07 23.49
CA TYR A 156 -10.29 -26.52 22.12
C TYR A 156 -11.51 -26.66 21.18
N PHE A 157 -12.69 -26.28 21.64
CA PHE A 157 -13.99 -26.51 20.98
C PHE A 157 -14.94 -25.33 21.22
N ARG A 158 -15.94 -25.18 20.34
CA ARG A 158 -17.00 -24.17 20.37
C ARG A 158 -18.35 -24.81 20.69
N HIS A 159 -19.31 -23.99 21.07
CA HIS A 159 -20.69 -24.42 21.27
C HIS A 159 -21.52 -24.19 20.01
N GLY A 160 -22.21 -25.23 19.54
CA GLY A 160 -23.14 -25.16 18.43
C GLY A 160 -24.43 -25.95 18.66
N GLU A 161 -25.25 -26.01 17.63
CA GLU A 161 -26.43 -26.84 17.51
C GLU A 161 -26.32 -27.70 16.25
N LEU A 162 -26.50 -29.00 16.38
CA LEU A 162 -26.55 -29.96 15.28
C LEU A 162 -27.95 -30.57 15.25
N ASP A 163 -28.70 -30.38 14.16
CA ASP A 163 -30.08 -30.87 14.01
C ASP A 163 -31.04 -30.46 15.15
N GLY A 164 -30.78 -29.30 15.78
CA GLY A 164 -31.57 -28.77 16.90
C GLY A 164 -31.10 -29.20 18.29
N GLU A 165 -30.08 -30.06 18.38
CA GLU A 165 -29.50 -30.51 19.65
C GLU A 165 -28.23 -29.72 19.99
N PRO A 166 -28.04 -29.28 21.26
CA PRO A 166 -26.87 -28.55 21.68
C PRO A 166 -25.63 -29.44 21.72
N VAL A 167 -24.59 -29.04 20.98
CA VAL A 167 -23.33 -29.77 20.85
C VAL A 167 -22.11 -28.91 21.19
N ASP A 168 -21.03 -29.58 21.60
CA ASP A 168 -19.68 -29.04 21.53
C ASP A 168 -19.05 -29.53 20.23
N TYR A 169 -18.43 -28.65 19.46
CA TYR A 169 -17.82 -29.02 18.20
C TYR A 169 -16.47 -28.35 17.98
N LEU A 170 -15.61 -28.97 17.18
CA LEU A 170 -14.31 -28.43 16.80
C LEU A 170 -13.97 -28.78 15.35
N ARG A 171 -13.17 -27.91 14.74
CA ARG A 171 -12.74 -28.02 13.34
C ARG A 171 -11.25 -28.35 13.29
N VAL A 172 -10.92 -29.50 12.71
CA VAL A 172 -9.54 -29.99 12.57
C VAL A 172 -9.10 -29.90 11.12
N ARG A 173 -8.03 -29.16 10.85
CA ARG A 173 -7.34 -29.13 9.56
C ARG A 173 -6.78 -30.51 9.22
N VAL A 174 -7.15 -31.01 8.05
CA VAL A 174 -6.63 -32.27 7.51
C VAL A 174 -5.56 -31.95 6.46
N PRO A 175 -4.32 -32.41 6.65
CA PRO A 175 -3.20 -32.06 5.78
C PRO A 175 -3.21 -32.79 4.44
N ALA A 176 -4.04 -33.82 4.27
CA ALA A 176 -4.21 -34.47 2.97
C ALA A 176 -5.57 -35.12 2.77
N ILE A 177 -6.11 -35.05 1.55
CA ILE A 177 -7.31 -35.76 1.12
C ILE A 177 -6.90 -36.84 0.11
N ARG A 178 -7.38 -38.08 0.28
CA ARG A 178 -7.22 -39.14 -0.72
C ARG A 178 -8.42 -39.19 -1.65
N LEU A 179 -8.15 -39.21 -2.95
CA LEU A 179 -9.12 -39.33 -4.03
C LEU A 179 -8.71 -40.48 -4.95
N GLY A 180 -9.23 -41.67 -4.69
CA GLY A 180 -8.74 -42.88 -5.36
C GLY A 180 -7.27 -43.11 -5.05
N GLU A 181 -6.42 -43.18 -6.09
CA GLU A 181 -4.96 -43.31 -5.96
C GLU A 181 -4.24 -41.96 -5.73
N THR A 182 -4.92 -40.83 -5.91
CA THR A 182 -4.32 -39.49 -5.82
C THR A 182 -4.37 -38.97 -4.37
N VAL A 183 -3.26 -38.43 -3.89
CA VAL A 183 -3.16 -37.80 -2.56
C VAL A 183 -3.00 -36.27 -2.72
N LEU A 184 -4.04 -35.52 -2.38
CA LEU A 184 -3.99 -34.05 -2.29
C LEU A 184 -3.32 -33.66 -0.98
N LYS A 185 -2.17 -33.00 -0.98
CA LYS A 185 -1.60 -32.36 0.23
C LYS A 185 -2.15 -30.93 0.36
N ILE A 186 -2.71 -30.59 1.52
CA ILE A 186 -3.32 -29.29 1.83
C ILE A 186 -2.35 -28.51 2.73
N GLY A 187 -1.73 -27.46 2.17
CA GLY A 187 -1.05 -26.40 2.92
C GLY A 187 -2.02 -25.33 3.42
N HIS A 188 -1.53 -24.22 3.98
CA HIS A 188 -2.38 -23.06 4.29
C HIS A 188 -2.99 -22.52 2.97
N ASP A 189 -4.26 -22.88 2.73
CA ASP A 189 -5.10 -22.54 1.57
C ASP A 189 -4.59 -22.95 0.19
N ALA A 190 -4.73 -24.25 -0.15
CA ALA A 190 -4.52 -24.71 -1.52
C ALA A 190 -5.68 -24.22 -2.42
N LYS A 191 -5.33 -23.55 -3.53
CA LYS A 191 -6.27 -23.12 -4.58
C LYS A 191 -6.10 -24.02 -5.80
N LEU A 192 -7.18 -24.56 -6.34
CA LEU A 192 -7.15 -25.22 -7.64
C LEU A 192 -7.76 -24.33 -8.71
N VAL A 193 -7.06 -24.01 -9.79
CA VAL A 193 -7.59 -23.20 -10.91
C VAL A 193 -8.09 -24.09 -12.04
N LYS A 194 -9.19 -23.68 -12.67
CA LYS A 194 -9.82 -24.36 -13.79
C LYS A 194 -9.06 -24.13 -15.10
N ASP A 195 -8.83 -25.22 -15.83
CA ASP A 195 -8.54 -25.21 -17.25
C ASP A 195 -9.39 -26.32 -17.93
N GLY A 196 -10.32 -25.89 -18.78
CA GLY A 196 -11.37 -26.77 -19.33
C GLY A 196 -12.28 -27.37 -18.24
N ASP A 197 -12.40 -28.70 -18.22
CA ASP A 197 -13.16 -29.45 -17.20
C ASP A 197 -12.29 -29.95 -16.03
N VAL A 198 -11.04 -29.46 -15.93
CA VAL A 198 -10.05 -29.94 -14.97
C VAL A 198 -9.55 -28.78 -14.09
N TYR A 199 -9.35 -29.03 -12.80
CA TYR A 199 -8.85 -28.10 -11.79
C TYR A 199 -7.45 -28.51 -11.35
N TYR A 200 -6.50 -27.58 -11.30
CA TYR A 200 -5.08 -27.84 -11.03
C TYR A 200 -4.58 -27.06 -9.81
N ALA A 201 -3.74 -27.68 -8.98
CA ALA A 201 -3.23 -27.05 -7.76
C ALA A 201 -2.23 -25.92 -8.02
N ILE A 202 -2.35 -24.84 -7.23
CA ILE A 202 -1.42 -23.71 -7.23
C ILE A 202 -0.74 -23.59 -5.87
N SER A 203 0.60 -23.55 -5.85
CA SER A 203 1.41 -23.33 -4.65
C SER A 203 1.55 -21.84 -4.28
N GLN A 204 2.01 -21.52 -3.05
CA GLN A 204 2.20 -20.14 -2.58
C GLN A 204 3.22 -19.34 -3.43
N MET A 205 4.19 -20.00 -4.06
CA MET A 205 4.82 -19.47 -5.27
C MET A 205 3.95 -19.90 -6.45
N ARG A 206 3.19 -18.93 -6.97
CA ARG A 206 2.05 -19.11 -7.87
C ARG A 206 2.38 -19.79 -9.22
N ASP A 207 3.63 -20.14 -9.47
CA ASP A 207 4.19 -20.32 -10.81
C ASP A 207 4.59 -21.74 -11.20
N THR A 208 3.97 -22.72 -10.57
CA THR A 208 3.88 -24.03 -11.20
C THR A 208 2.47 -24.54 -10.98
N LEU A 209 1.69 -24.60 -12.06
CA LEU A 209 0.67 -25.64 -12.22
C LEU A 209 1.45 -26.97 -12.23
N ASN A 210 1.93 -27.41 -11.07
CA ASN A 210 2.53 -28.72 -10.96
C ASN A 210 1.37 -29.68 -11.24
N GLY A 211 1.38 -30.32 -12.40
CA GLY A 211 0.46 -31.39 -12.78
C GLY A 211 0.47 -32.59 -11.82
N GLU A 212 1.17 -32.49 -10.68
CA GLU A 212 1.16 -33.44 -9.58
C GLU A 212 -0.23 -33.62 -8.98
N ILE A 213 -1.13 -32.63 -9.06
CA ILE A 213 -2.51 -32.77 -8.56
C ILE A 213 -3.55 -32.04 -9.43
N SER A 214 -4.43 -32.81 -10.09
CA SER A 214 -5.56 -32.30 -10.88
C SER A 214 -6.88 -33.04 -10.58
N LEU A 215 -8.01 -32.32 -10.65
CA LEU A 215 -9.37 -32.84 -10.39
C LEU A 215 -10.31 -32.54 -11.54
N LYS A 216 -11.07 -33.53 -12.01
CA LYS A 216 -12.20 -33.27 -12.93
C LYS A 216 -13.31 -32.52 -12.21
N LYS A 217 -14.10 -31.73 -12.96
CA LYS A 217 -15.28 -31.03 -12.45
C LYS A 217 -16.17 -31.93 -11.59
N SER A 218 -16.52 -33.13 -12.06
CA SER A 218 -17.34 -34.09 -11.32
C SER A 218 -16.73 -34.52 -9.97
N GLN A 219 -15.41 -34.55 -9.85
CA GLN A 219 -14.72 -34.87 -8.58
C GLN A 219 -14.77 -33.68 -7.62
N ALA A 220 -14.62 -32.45 -8.12
CA ALA A 220 -14.82 -31.25 -7.32
C ALA A 220 -16.27 -31.15 -6.79
N GLU A 221 -17.24 -31.49 -7.63
CA GLU A 221 -18.66 -31.53 -7.25
C GLU A 221 -18.94 -32.58 -6.16
N ALA A 222 -18.36 -33.76 -6.28
CA ALA A 222 -18.45 -34.81 -5.25
C ALA A 222 -17.79 -34.40 -3.92
N LEU A 223 -16.67 -33.66 -3.96
CA LEU A 223 -16.00 -33.14 -2.77
C LEU A 223 -16.79 -32.04 -2.07
N GLN A 224 -17.50 -31.22 -2.84
CA GLN A 224 -18.44 -30.25 -2.29
C GLN A 224 -19.61 -30.95 -1.59
N GLN A 225 -20.22 -31.96 -2.24
CA GLN A 225 -21.28 -32.77 -1.63
C GLN A 225 -20.79 -33.48 -0.35
N ALA A 226 -19.50 -33.74 -0.23
CA ALA A 226 -18.89 -34.33 0.96
C ALA A 226 -18.42 -33.29 2.00
N GLY A 227 -18.65 -31.99 1.80
CA GLY A 227 -18.37 -30.93 2.77
C GLY A 227 -16.91 -30.43 2.82
N TRP A 228 -16.09 -30.74 1.82
CA TRP A 228 -14.66 -30.40 1.81
C TRP A 228 -14.31 -29.07 1.12
N LEU A 229 -15.29 -28.40 0.51
CA LEU A 229 -15.12 -27.16 -0.26
C LEU A 229 -15.99 -26.04 0.32
N LYS A 230 -15.48 -24.80 0.38
CA LYS A 230 -16.19 -23.63 0.93
C LYS A 230 -16.98 -22.85 -0.14
N ALA A 231 -18.30 -22.73 0.04
CA ALA A 231 -19.18 -21.93 -0.81
C ALA A 231 -19.18 -20.44 -0.44
N GLU A 232 -18.92 -19.55 -1.41
CA GLU A 232 -19.22 -18.11 -1.31
C GLU A 232 -19.76 -17.59 -2.66
N GLY A 233 -20.81 -16.76 -2.64
CA GLY A 233 -21.45 -16.15 -3.81
C GLY A 233 -22.99 -16.24 -3.79
N GLU A 234 -23.67 -15.26 -4.39
CA GLU A 234 -25.14 -15.27 -4.54
C GLU A 234 -25.60 -16.29 -5.59
N GLY A 235 -26.54 -17.17 -5.23
CA GLY A 235 -27.24 -18.09 -6.14
C GLY A 235 -26.94 -19.58 -5.86
N ALA A 236 -27.88 -20.24 -5.19
CA ALA A 236 -27.77 -21.61 -4.65
C ALA A 236 -27.81 -22.76 -5.69
N ASP A 237 -27.33 -22.55 -6.93
CA ASP A 237 -27.41 -23.57 -8.00
C ASP A 237 -26.09 -23.76 -8.79
N ARG A 238 -24.97 -23.27 -8.25
CA ARG A 238 -23.64 -23.58 -8.80
C ARG A 238 -22.83 -24.32 -7.76
N THR A 239 -22.40 -25.52 -8.12
CA THR A 239 -21.30 -26.24 -7.48
C THR A 239 -20.08 -25.31 -7.47
N VAL A 240 -19.86 -24.71 -6.30
CA VAL A 240 -18.84 -23.76 -5.85
C VAL A 240 -17.59 -23.67 -6.73
N PHE A 241 -17.51 -22.60 -7.52
CA PHE A 241 -16.28 -22.11 -8.14
C PHE A 241 -16.11 -20.64 -7.74
N HIS A 242 -15.05 -20.32 -7.01
CA HIS A 242 -14.65 -18.94 -6.72
C HIS A 242 -14.15 -18.32 -8.02
N SER A 243 -14.71 -17.18 -8.41
CA SER A 243 -14.30 -16.49 -9.62
C SER A 243 -13.40 -15.32 -9.24
N GLY A 244 -12.13 -15.34 -9.68
CA GLY A 244 -11.18 -14.25 -9.47
C GLY A 244 -10.61 -13.77 -10.78
N LYS A 245 -10.25 -12.48 -10.84
CA LYS A 245 -9.56 -11.93 -12.01
C LYS A 245 -8.05 -12.04 -11.82
N THR A 246 -7.38 -12.74 -12.73
CA THR A 246 -5.91 -12.82 -12.81
C THR A 246 -5.41 -12.17 -14.08
N GLY A 247 -4.17 -11.69 -14.01
CA GLY A 247 -3.59 -10.90 -15.10
C GLY A 247 -4.28 -9.58 -15.35
N GLY A 248 -4.10 -9.10 -16.58
CA GLY A 248 -4.57 -7.80 -17.03
C GLY A 248 -3.81 -6.62 -16.41
N ALA A 249 -3.98 -5.46 -17.03
CA ALA A 249 -3.39 -4.21 -16.59
C ALA A 249 -4.48 -3.32 -15.96
N PRO A 250 -4.30 -2.84 -14.72
CA PRO A 250 -5.21 -1.86 -14.14
C PRO A 250 -5.28 -0.62 -15.05
N VAL A 251 -6.49 -0.11 -15.30
CA VAL A 251 -6.70 1.05 -16.18
C VAL A 251 -5.83 2.23 -15.75
N VAL A 252 -5.72 2.50 -14.44
CA VAL A 252 -4.87 3.58 -13.92
C VAL A 252 -3.38 3.42 -14.26
N VAL A 253 -2.87 2.18 -14.28
CA VAL A 253 -1.48 1.87 -14.62
C VAL A 253 -1.23 2.11 -16.11
N ILE A 254 -2.16 1.69 -16.97
CA ILE A 254 -2.11 1.99 -18.41
C ILE A 254 -2.16 3.50 -18.63
N TRP A 255 -3.06 4.19 -17.93
CA TRP A 255 -3.26 5.63 -18.03
C TRP A 255 -1.99 6.42 -17.69
N LEU A 256 -1.31 6.05 -16.60
CA LEU A 256 -0.02 6.61 -16.19
C LEU A 256 1.07 6.35 -17.22
N ALA A 257 1.19 5.11 -17.71
CA ALA A 257 2.19 4.74 -18.71
C ALA A 257 2.00 5.51 -20.03
N LEU A 258 0.76 5.59 -20.52
CA LEU A 258 0.42 6.36 -21.72
C LEU A 258 0.72 7.84 -21.54
N GLY A 259 0.38 8.42 -20.39
CA GLY A 259 0.72 9.79 -20.04
C GLY A 259 2.23 10.03 -20.10
N ALA A 260 3.02 9.19 -19.43
CA ALA A 260 4.48 9.32 -19.37
C ALA A 260 5.16 9.22 -20.75
N ILE A 261 4.71 8.28 -21.58
CA ILE A 261 5.18 8.14 -22.97
C ILE A 261 4.78 9.38 -23.78
N PHE A 262 3.51 9.80 -23.71
CA PHE A 262 3.01 10.99 -24.41
C PHE A 262 3.82 12.23 -24.05
N PHE A 263 4.00 12.54 -22.76
CA PHE A 263 4.75 13.71 -22.32
C PHE A 263 6.21 13.66 -22.77
N THR A 264 6.85 12.50 -22.66
CA THR A 264 8.25 12.33 -23.10
C THR A 264 8.42 12.60 -24.59
N LEU A 265 7.55 12.02 -25.44
CA LEU A 265 7.59 12.25 -26.88
C LEU A 265 7.22 13.69 -27.25
N TYR A 266 6.16 14.23 -26.65
CA TYR A 266 5.67 15.58 -26.94
C TYR A 266 6.68 16.66 -26.54
N MET A 267 7.40 16.47 -25.42
CA MET A 267 8.47 17.36 -24.99
C MET A 267 9.83 17.08 -25.68
N LYS A 268 9.87 16.16 -26.64
CA LYS A 268 11.07 15.76 -27.40
C LYS A 268 12.22 15.27 -26.50
N GLY A 269 11.91 14.48 -25.48
CA GLY A 269 12.90 13.87 -24.58
C GLY A 269 13.66 14.87 -23.72
N PHE A 270 12.99 15.92 -23.21
CA PHE A 270 13.60 16.96 -22.37
C PHE A 270 14.32 16.39 -21.14
N ASN A 271 13.84 15.28 -20.60
CA ASN A 271 14.47 14.55 -19.52
C ASN A 271 15.94 14.13 -19.80
N ILE A 272 16.34 13.98 -21.07
CA ILE A 272 17.71 13.61 -21.46
C ILE A 272 18.60 14.85 -21.59
N TRP A 273 18.24 15.77 -22.49
CA TRP A 273 19.10 16.92 -22.82
C TRP A 273 18.93 18.13 -21.88
N GLY A 274 17.82 18.19 -21.14
CA GLY A 274 17.57 19.17 -20.08
C GLY A 274 18.15 18.79 -18.72
N PHE A 275 18.65 17.55 -18.57
CA PHE A 275 19.12 17.03 -17.28
C PHE A 275 20.26 17.84 -16.66
N ARG A 276 21.26 18.21 -17.47
CA ARG A 276 22.38 19.03 -16.99
C ARG A 276 21.88 20.38 -16.44
N HIS A 277 20.93 21.00 -17.14
CA HIS A 277 20.33 22.26 -16.70
C HIS A 277 19.60 22.10 -15.37
N ALA A 278 18.84 21.02 -15.18
CA ALA A 278 18.20 20.72 -13.91
C ALA A 278 19.18 20.64 -12.73
N VAL A 279 20.35 20.01 -12.94
CA VAL A 279 21.42 19.94 -11.94
C VAL A 279 22.05 21.31 -11.66
N GLU A 280 22.21 22.16 -12.68
CA GLU A 280 22.73 23.51 -12.51
C GLU A 280 21.75 24.39 -11.70
N VAL A 281 20.45 24.29 -12.00
CA VAL A 281 19.39 25.02 -11.29
C VAL A 281 19.31 24.58 -9.81
N VAL A 282 19.25 23.28 -9.52
CA VAL A 282 19.13 22.81 -8.13
C VAL A 282 20.34 23.16 -7.26
N ARG A 283 21.52 23.34 -7.87
CA ARG A 283 22.74 23.81 -7.19
C ARG A 283 22.72 25.30 -6.86
N GLY A 284 21.67 26.01 -7.27
CA GLY A 284 21.47 27.42 -7.00
C GLY A 284 22.06 28.36 -8.04
N LYS A 285 22.61 27.86 -9.16
CA LYS A 285 23.27 28.71 -10.18
C LYS A 285 22.35 29.79 -10.75
N TYR A 286 21.04 29.58 -10.74
CA TYR A 286 20.04 30.52 -11.26
C TYR A 286 19.07 31.00 -10.16
N ASP A 287 19.46 30.87 -8.89
CA ASP A 287 18.65 31.33 -7.76
C ASP A 287 18.66 32.87 -7.72
N ASN A 288 17.49 33.45 -7.56
CA ASN A 288 17.33 34.86 -7.26
C ASN A 288 16.46 35.03 -6.00
N PRO A 289 17.02 35.53 -4.88
CA PRO A 289 16.29 35.69 -3.62
C PRO A 289 15.06 36.60 -3.69
N GLU A 290 15.05 37.53 -4.65
CA GLU A 290 13.98 38.52 -4.89
C GLU A 290 12.78 37.93 -5.66
N GLU A 291 12.92 36.74 -6.24
CA GLU A 291 11.81 36.07 -6.92
C GLU A 291 10.77 35.54 -5.91
N ASP A 292 9.49 35.61 -6.29
CA ASP A 292 8.39 35.17 -5.44
C ASP A 292 8.49 33.67 -5.13
N GLY A 293 8.28 33.31 -3.86
CA GLY A 293 8.26 31.92 -3.40
C GLY A 293 8.67 31.80 -1.94
N GLU A 294 8.49 30.60 -1.39
CA GLU A 294 8.70 30.33 0.02
C GLU A 294 10.03 29.63 0.30
N VAL A 295 10.53 28.83 -0.65
CA VAL A 295 11.69 27.94 -0.49
C VAL A 295 12.60 27.96 -1.73
N THR A 296 13.85 27.53 -1.59
CA THR A 296 14.79 27.40 -2.72
C THR A 296 14.43 26.22 -3.64
N HIS A 297 15.04 26.16 -4.83
CA HIS A 297 14.92 25.01 -5.74
C HIS A 297 15.32 23.68 -5.06
N PHE A 298 16.42 23.70 -4.30
CA PHE A 298 16.88 22.52 -3.56
C PHE A 298 15.88 22.10 -2.46
N GLN A 299 15.36 23.06 -1.70
CA GLN A 299 14.37 22.78 -0.64
C GLN A 299 13.06 22.25 -1.21
N ALA A 300 12.60 22.77 -2.35
CA ALA A 300 11.43 22.27 -3.05
C ALA A 300 11.64 20.83 -3.52
N LEU A 301 12.78 20.54 -4.16
CA LEU A 301 13.16 19.18 -4.57
C LEU A 301 13.27 18.25 -3.37
N ALA A 302 13.94 18.67 -2.29
CA ALA A 302 14.09 17.87 -1.08
C ALA A 302 12.74 17.57 -0.43
N SER A 303 11.84 18.55 -0.35
CA SER A 303 10.47 18.36 0.15
C SER A 303 9.64 17.43 -0.74
N ALA A 304 9.84 17.48 -2.06
CA ALA A 304 9.20 16.56 -3.00
C ALA A 304 9.75 15.14 -2.87
N LEU A 305 11.08 15.00 -2.74
CA LEU A 305 11.77 13.73 -2.56
C LEU A 305 11.45 13.09 -1.22
N SER A 306 11.26 13.83 -0.12
CA SER A 306 10.84 13.22 1.14
C SER A 306 9.44 12.59 1.06
N ALA A 307 8.58 13.06 0.16
CA ALA A 307 7.27 12.44 -0.07
C ALA A 307 7.35 11.13 -0.86
N THR A 308 8.31 11.03 -1.79
CA THR A 308 8.40 9.91 -2.75
C THR A 308 9.43 8.87 -2.35
N VAL A 309 10.62 9.32 -1.91
CA VAL A 309 11.65 8.44 -1.39
C VAL A 309 11.25 8.01 0.01
N GLY A 310 10.71 6.80 0.13
CA GLY A 310 10.19 6.29 1.39
C GLY A 310 10.19 4.78 1.46
N LEU A 311 9.27 4.24 2.26
CA LEU A 311 9.06 2.80 2.39
C LEU A 311 8.71 2.12 1.05
N GLY A 312 8.16 2.85 0.07
CA GLY A 312 7.89 2.35 -1.27
C GLY A 312 9.15 1.88 -2.01
N ASN A 313 10.28 2.57 -1.84
CA ASN A 313 11.54 2.25 -2.50
C ASN A 313 12.23 1.02 -1.91
N ILE A 314 11.95 0.73 -0.63
CA ILE A 314 12.53 -0.39 0.11
C ILE A 314 11.59 -1.60 -0.04
N ALA A 315 10.37 -1.46 0.48
CA ALA A 315 9.39 -2.53 0.52
C ALA A 315 8.73 -2.79 -0.84
N GLY A 316 8.35 -1.73 -1.54
CA GLY A 316 7.61 -1.84 -2.81
C GLY A 316 8.45 -2.48 -3.91
N VAL A 317 9.74 -2.18 -3.99
CA VAL A 317 10.69 -2.82 -4.92
C VAL A 317 10.80 -4.31 -4.62
N THR A 318 10.99 -4.68 -3.35
CA THR A 318 11.11 -6.08 -2.95
C THR A 318 9.85 -6.87 -3.30
N ILE A 319 8.67 -6.32 -3.01
CA ILE A 319 7.39 -6.92 -3.41
C ILE A 319 7.27 -7.03 -4.94
N ALA A 320 7.76 -6.03 -5.69
CA ALA A 320 7.77 -6.06 -7.15
C ALA A 320 8.62 -7.24 -7.67
N MET A 321 9.78 -7.50 -7.05
CA MET A 321 10.68 -8.58 -7.48
C MET A 321 10.12 -9.94 -7.09
N THR A 322 9.58 -10.08 -5.88
CA THR A 322 8.97 -11.33 -5.41
C THR A 322 7.74 -11.73 -6.24
N ILE A 323 6.94 -10.76 -6.71
CA ILE A 323 5.70 -11.05 -7.46
C ILE A 323 5.92 -11.00 -8.98
N GLY A 324 6.79 -10.12 -9.47
CA GLY A 324 6.97 -9.85 -10.89
C GLY A 324 8.25 -10.43 -11.48
N GLY A 325 9.14 -10.97 -10.64
CA GLY A 325 10.48 -11.41 -11.02
C GLY A 325 11.44 -10.24 -11.32
N PRO A 326 12.73 -10.53 -11.54
CA PRO A 326 13.74 -9.60 -12.04
C PRO A 326 13.28 -8.74 -13.22
N GLY A 327 12.47 -9.29 -14.13
CA GLY A 327 11.95 -8.54 -15.28
C GLY A 327 11.13 -7.30 -14.92
N ALA A 328 10.46 -7.28 -13.76
CA ALA A 328 9.65 -6.13 -13.33
C ALA A 328 10.54 -4.90 -13.04
N PHE A 329 11.80 -5.12 -12.67
CA PHE A 329 12.75 -4.05 -12.37
C PHE A 329 13.10 -3.24 -13.62
N PHE A 330 13.25 -3.90 -14.78
CA PHE A 330 13.44 -3.21 -16.05
C PHE A 330 12.31 -2.21 -16.33
N TRP A 331 11.06 -2.64 -16.17
CA TRP A 331 9.90 -1.80 -16.40
C TRP A 331 9.76 -0.69 -15.35
N MET A 332 10.25 -0.92 -14.12
CA MET A 332 10.38 0.15 -13.12
C MET A 332 11.35 1.24 -13.59
N ILE A 333 12.53 0.87 -14.13
CA ILE A 333 13.50 1.82 -14.70
C ILE A 333 12.87 2.61 -15.84
N CYS A 334 12.17 1.94 -16.77
CA CYS A 334 11.48 2.62 -17.87
C CYS A 334 10.45 3.64 -17.34
N CYS A 335 9.67 3.28 -16.34
CA CYS A 335 8.73 4.20 -15.70
C CYS A 335 9.41 5.37 -15.00
N GLY A 336 10.54 5.14 -14.33
CA GLY A 336 11.36 6.22 -13.78
C GLY A 336 11.78 7.20 -14.87
N LEU A 337 12.32 6.69 -15.98
CA LEU A 337 12.83 7.49 -17.08
C LEU A 337 11.73 8.31 -17.78
N PHE A 338 10.61 7.69 -18.14
CA PHE A 338 9.49 8.39 -18.78
C PHE A 338 8.75 9.31 -17.80
N GLY A 339 8.66 8.90 -16.53
CA GLY A 339 8.03 9.65 -15.44
C GLY A 339 8.72 10.97 -15.13
N MET A 340 10.03 11.11 -15.42
CA MET A 340 10.74 12.39 -15.33
C MET A 340 9.98 13.47 -16.10
N THR A 341 9.61 13.20 -17.36
CA THR A 341 8.93 14.19 -18.19
C THR A 341 7.52 14.48 -17.68
N SER A 342 6.76 13.49 -17.19
CA SER A 342 5.45 13.74 -16.56
C SER A 342 5.58 14.75 -15.43
N LYS A 343 6.56 14.54 -14.54
CA LYS A 343 6.80 15.40 -13.39
C LYS A 343 7.25 16.80 -13.80
N PHE A 344 8.07 16.91 -14.84
CA PHE A 344 8.45 18.20 -15.44
C PHE A 344 7.22 19.00 -15.88
N VAL A 345 6.30 18.40 -16.66
CA VAL A 345 5.13 19.12 -17.16
C VAL A 345 4.20 19.51 -16.00
N GLU A 346 3.97 18.61 -15.05
CA GLU A 346 3.16 18.86 -13.85
C GLU A 346 3.69 20.01 -13.00
N CYS A 347 5.00 20.01 -12.71
CA CYS A 347 5.62 21.02 -11.85
C CYS A 347 5.73 22.36 -12.57
N THR A 348 5.97 22.36 -13.89
CA THR A 348 5.89 23.57 -14.72
C THR A 348 4.49 24.19 -14.64
N LEU A 349 3.43 23.40 -14.75
CA LEU A 349 2.05 23.88 -14.59
C LEU A 349 1.75 24.32 -13.15
N GLY A 350 2.28 23.58 -12.16
CA GLY A 350 2.19 23.91 -10.75
C GLY A 350 2.74 25.30 -10.44
N GLN A 351 3.88 25.64 -11.06
CA GLN A 351 4.49 26.96 -10.98
C GLN A 351 3.74 28.01 -11.80
N LYS A 352 3.39 27.70 -13.05
CA LYS A 352 2.75 28.65 -13.98
C LYS A 352 1.41 29.20 -13.47
N TYR A 353 0.61 28.36 -12.81
CA TYR A 353 -0.73 28.74 -12.34
C TYR A 353 -0.80 29.00 -10.83
N ARG A 354 0.33 29.02 -10.12
CA ARG A 354 0.33 29.25 -8.67
C ARG A 354 -0.22 30.64 -8.34
N THR A 355 -0.79 30.76 -7.16
CA THR A 355 -1.22 32.04 -6.60
C THR A 355 -0.35 32.36 -5.39
N VAL A 356 0.36 33.50 -5.45
CA VAL A 356 1.07 34.07 -4.31
C VAL A 356 0.11 34.97 -3.55
N LYS A 357 -0.07 34.72 -2.26
CA LYS A 357 -0.99 35.47 -1.40
C LYS A 357 -0.30 36.69 -0.78
N PRO A 358 -1.07 37.65 -0.24
CA PRO A 358 -0.50 38.83 0.41
C PRO A 358 0.39 38.52 1.63
N ASP A 359 0.22 37.34 2.25
CA ASP A 359 1.06 36.87 3.35
C ASP A 359 2.35 36.17 2.89
N GLY A 360 2.62 36.16 1.58
CA GLY A 360 3.76 35.50 0.94
C GLY A 360 3.60 33.99 0.78
N THR A 361 2.50 33.39 1.24
CA THR A 361 2.27 31.95 1.06
C THR A 361 1.80 31.64 -0.35
N VAL A 362 2.22 30.48 -0.86
CA VAL A 362 1.90 30.03 -2.20
C VAL A 362 0.84 28.94 -2.15
N LEU A 363 -0.10 29.02 -3.09
CA LEU A 363 -1.05 27.97 -3.40
C LEU A 363 -0.88 27.57 -4.87
N GLY A 364 -0.32 26.40 -5.11
CA GLY A 364 -0.12 25.83 -6.45
C GLY A 364 -0.23 24.31 -6.44
N GLY A 365 -0.19 23.72 -7.63
CA GLY A 365 -0.43 22.30 -7.87
C GLY A 365 -1.73 22.03 -8.64
N PRO A 366 -2.14 20.74 -8.77
CA PRO A 366 -3.19 20.33 -9.72
C PRO A 366 -4.56 20.93 -9.40
N MET A 367 -4.88 21.09 -8.13
CA MET A 367 -6.11 21.78 -7.71
C MET A 367 -6.22 23.21 -8.28
N VAL A 368 -5.10 23.88 -8.56
CA VAL A 368 -5.09 25.23 -9.12
C VAL A 368 -5.01 25.20 -10.64
N TYR A 369 -4.05 24.49 -11.23
CA TYR A 369 -3.88 24.51 -12.69
C TYR A 369 -4.98 23.75 -13.44
N LEU A 370 -5.60 22.72 -12.85
CA LEU A 370 -6.74 22.05 -13.48
C LEU A 370 -7.93 23.01 -13.58
N LYS A 371 -8.16 23.82 -12.54
CA LYS A 371 -9.24 24.81 -12.51
C LYS A 371 -8.95 25.97 -13.48
N ASN A 372 -7.81 26.62 -13.33
CA ASN A 372 -7.50 27.86 -14.05
C ASN A 372 -7.04 27.56 -15.49
N GLY A 373 -6.15 26.60 -15.68
CA GLY A 373 -5.61 26.26 -16.99
C GLY A 373 -6.67 25.73 -17.94
N LEU A 374 -7.56 24.83 -17.50
CA LEU A 374 -8.65 24.33 -18.35
C LEU A 374 -9.73 25.39 -18.57
N ALA A 375 -9.93 26.34 -17.66
CA ALA A 375 -10.81 27.48 -17.90
C ALA A 375 -10.32 28.36 -19.06
N GLU A 376 -9.02 28.58 -19.17
CA GLU A 376 -8.40 29.29 -20.31
C GLU A 376 -8.56 28.56 -21.65
N LEU A 377 -8.80 27.24 -21.64
CA LEU A 377 -9.12 26.45 -22.83
C LEU A 377 -10.63 26.40 -23.13
N GLY A 378 -11.45 27.17 -22.42
CA GLY A 378 -12.91 27.14 -22.55
C GLY A 378 -13.60 25.96 -21.83
N MET A 379 -12.86 25.17 -21.05
CA MET A 379 -13.33 23.95 -20.36
C MET A 379 -13.49 24.16 -18.85
N ALA A 380 -13.94 25.36 -18.42
CA ALA A 380 -13.98 25.75 -17.01
C ALA A 380 -14.76 24.78 -16.09
N LYS A 381 -15.89 24.23 -16.58
CA LYS A 381 -16.68 23.25 -15.81
C LYS A 381 -15.91 21.96 -15.56
N LEU A 382 -15.26 21.43 -16.60
CA LEU A 382 -14.42 20.24 -16.49
C LEU A 382 -13.24 20.50 -15.54
N GLY A 383 -12.58 21.65 -15.69
CA GLY A 383 -11.47 22.05 -14.83
C GLY A 383 -11.83 22.12 -13.36
N LEU A 384 -13.00 22.68 -13.05
CA LEU A 384 -13.51 22.72 -11.67
C LEU A 384 -13.78 21.31 -11.12
N VAL A 385 -14.42 20.43 -11.90
CA VAL A 385 -14.72 19.06 -11.47
C VAL A 385 -13.43 18.27 -11.21
N MET A 386 -12.46 18.33 -12.13
CA MET A 386 -11.17 17.65 -12.00
C MET A 386 -10.35 18.20 -10.82
N SER A 387 -10.37 19.51 -10.61
CA SER A 387 -9.74 20.16 -9.47
C SER A 387 -10.34 19.66 -8.14
N VAL A 388 -11.66 19.66 -8.00
CA VAL A 388 -12.33 19.19 -6.77
C VAL A 388 -12.07 17.70 -6.54
N LEU A 389 -12.16 16.88 -7.58
CA LEU A 389 -11.89 15.44 -7.51
C LEU A 389 -10.47 15.17 -7.00
N PHE A 390 -9.47 15.79 -7.63
CA PHE A 390 -8.07 15.71 -7.22
C PHE A 390 -7.90 16.14 -5.76
N THR A 391 -8.52 17.26 -5.38
CA THR A 391 -8.37 17.85 -4.05
C THR A 391 -8.90 16.93 -2.96
N VAL A 392 -10.08 16.32 -3.15
CA VAL A 392 -10.65 15.37 -2.19
C VAL A 392 -9.79 14.11 -2.09
N MET A 393 -9.37 13.54 -3.22
CA MET A 393 -8.50 12.36 -3.24
C MET A 393 -7.16 12.63 -2.55
N CYS A 394 -6.54 13.79 -2.78
CA CYS A 394 -5.28 14.17 -2.15
C CYS A 394 -5.39 14.31 -0.62
N ILE A 395 -6.50 14.87 -0.12
CA ILE A 395 -6.76 14.98 1.33
C ILE A 395 -6.91 13.58 1.95
N LEU A 396 -7.68 12.70 1.32
CA LEU A 396 -7.88 11.34 1.82
C LEU A 396 -6.59 10.51 1.74
N ALA A 397 -5.86 10.61 0.63
CA ALA A 397 -4.54 10.01 0.42
C ALA A 397 -3.53 10.42 1.49
N SER A 398 -3.55 11.71 1.88
CA SER A 398 -2.67 12.25 2.90
C SER A 398 -2.92 11.63 4.29
N PHE A 399 -4.18 11.44 4.69
CA PHE A 399 -4.47 10.83 6.00
C PHE A 399 -4.10 9.35 6.08
N GLY A 400 -4.27 8.57 5.01
CA GLY A 400 -3.94 7.15 5.02
C GLY A 400 -2.51 6.86 4.58
N GLY A 401 -2.27 6.76 3.28
CA GLY A 401 -1.00 6.35 2.65
C GLY A 401 0.16 7.30 2.95
N GLY A 402 -0.14 8.61 3.02
CA GLY A 402 0.84 9.64 3.39
C GLY A 402 1.18 9.66 4.89
N ASN A 403 0.24 9.28 5.76
CA ASN A 403 0.41 9.37 7.23
C ASN A 403 0.30 8.02 7.93
N MET A 404 -0.92 7.50 8.10
CA MET A 404 -1.20 6.30 8.91
C MET A 404 -0.37 5.10 8.44
N PHE A 405 -0.27 4.86 7.14
CA PHE A 405 0.49 3.75 6.56
C PHE A 405 1.98 3.84 6.90
N GLN A 406 2.59 5.01 6.67
CA GLN A 406 4.02 5.23 6.90
C GLN A 406 4.39 4.98 8.36
N ILE A 407 3.58 5.51 9.28
CA ILE A 407 3.82 5.38 10.73
C ILE A 407 3.58 3.95 11.20
N ASN A 408 2.54 3.29 10.70
CA ASN A 408 2.27 1.90 11.03
C ASN A 408 3.43 0.98 10.61
N GLN A 409 3.89 1.14 9.38
CA GLN A 409 4.92 0.29 8.78
C GLN A 409 6.30 0.54 9.40
N SER A 410 6.68 1.80 9.63
CA SER A 410 7.95 2.12 10.30
C SER A 410 7.96 1.71 11.77
N GLY A 411 6.84 1.86 12.48
CA GLY A 411 6.67 1.37 13.84
C GLY A 411 6.82 -0.16 13.92
N LYS A 412 6.16 -0.90 13.02
CA LYS A 412 6.30 -2.36 12.90
C LYS A 412 7.74 -2.78 12.59
N ALA A 413 8.42 -2.09 11.68
CA ALA A 413 9.81 -2.39 11.33
C ALA A 413 10.75 -2.21 12.54
N LEU A 414 10.63 -1.09 13.26
CA LEU A 414 11.44 -0.82 14.45
C LEU A 414 11.11 -1.78 15.60
N LEU A 415 9.83 -2.03 15.85
CA LEU A 415 9.38 -3.00 16.87
C LEU A 415 9.90 -4.40 16.57
N GLY A 416 9.86 -4.81 15.31
CA GLY A 416 10.38 -6.10 14.84
C GLY A 416 11.85 -6.29 15.19
N GLN A 417 12.69 -5.25 15.04
CA GLN A 417 14.09 -5.32 15.46
C GLN A 417 14.28 -5.35 16.98
N ILE A 418 13.52 -4.53 17.72
CA ILE A 418 13.60 -4.50 19.18
C ILE A 418 13.22 -5.87 19.77
N GLN A 419 12.23 -6.53 19.18
CA GLN A 419 11.74 -7.84 19.63
C GLN A 419 12.41 -9.03 18.92
N GLN A 420 13.48 -8.81 18.14
CA GLN A 420 14.10 -9.88 17.33
C GLN A 420 14.58 -11.06 18.19
N SER A 421 15.16 -10.79 19.36
CA SER A 421 15.61 -11.83 20.31
C SER A 421 14.46 -12.63 20.90
N GLU A 422 13.35 -11.98 21.26
CA GLU A 422 12.16 -12.63 21.79
C GLU A 422 11.48 -13.48 20.71
N HIS A 423 11.41 -13.02 19.46
CA HIS A 423 10.91 -13.83 18.34
C HIS A 423 11.78 -15.08 18.12
N LYS A 424 13.11 -14.96 18.19
CA LYS A 424 14.03 -16.11 18.12
C LYS A 424 13.80 -17.09 19.28
N SER A 425 13.59 -16.57 20.49
CA SER A 425 13.27 -17.38 21.68
C SER A 425 11.92 -18.08 21.58
N LEU A 426 10.88 -17.43 21.05
CA LEU A 426 9.58 -18.06 20.85
C LEU A 426 9.66 -19.19 19.82
N LYS A 427 10.41 -18.99 18.74
CA LYS A 427 10.65 -20.05 17.74
C LYS A 427 11.40 -21.25 18.32
N SER A 428 12.41 -21.02 19.17
CA SER A 428 13.11 -22.14 19.82
C SER A 428 12.16 -22.91 20.75
N ILE A 429 11.33 -22.20 21.51
CA ILE A 429 10.30 -22.82 22.36
C ILE A 429 9.31 -23.63 21.51
N ASP A 430 8.92 -23.14 20.33
CA ASP A 430 8.03 -23.89 19.42
C ASP A 430 8.66 -25.20 18.93
N VAL A 431 9.97 -25.20 18.67
CA VAL A 431 10.73 -26.41 18.32
C VAL A 431 10.79 -27.36 19.51
N ASP A 432 11.05 -26.85 20.71
CA ASP A 432 11.14 -27.64 21.94
C ASP A 432 9.79 -28.26 22.33
N ILE A 433 8.69 -27.52 22.17
CA ILE A 433 7.32 -28.03 22.36
C ILE A 433 7.06 -29.19 21.41
N LYS A 434 7.42 -29.04 20.12
CA LYS A 434 7.26 -30.11 19.12
C LYS A 434 8.08 -31.35 19.49
N ALA A 435 9.33 -31.17 19.91
CA ALA A 435 10.21 -32.27 20.31
C ALA A 435 9.66 -33.01 21.55
N ALA A 436 9.23 -32.26 22.59
CA ALA A 436 8.66 -32.84 23.80
C ALA A 436 7.32 -33.54 23.56
N ALA A 437 6.49 -33.02 22.64
CA ALA A 437 5.24 -33.66 22.23
C ALA A 437 5.50 -34.99 21.49
N ILE A 438 6.50 -35.06 20.62
CA ILE A 438 6.93 -36.30 19.95
C ILE A 438 7.44 -37.33 20.97
N ALA A 439 8.19 -36.87 21.98
CA ALA A 439 8.70 -37.69 23.07
C ALA A 439 7.64 -38.11 24.10
N LYS A 440 6.37 -37.65 23.96
CA LYS A 440 5.26 -37.88 24.89
C LYS A 440 5.53 -37.37 26.32
N GLU A 441 6.32 -36.30 26.46
CA GLU A 441 6.65 -35.66 27.74
C GLU A 441 5.60 -34.60 28.15
N SER A 442 4.37 -35.01 28.48
CA SER A 442 3.23 -34.09 28.70
C SER A 442 3.48 -32.97 29.73
N ALA A 443 4.20 -33.26 30.82
CA ALA A 443 4.49 -32.26 31.85
C ALA A 443 5.40 -31.13 31.34
N LYS A 444 6.42 -31.48 30.54
CA LYS A 444 7.36 -30.53 29.94
C LYS A 444 6.72 -29.72 28.82
N VAL A 445 5.82 -30.36 28.08
CA VAL A 445 5.01 -29.68 27.06
C VAL A 445 4.16 -28.58 27.71
N GLU A 446 3.52 -28.85 28.85
CA GLU A 446 2.72 -27.86 29.59
C GLU A 446 3.57 -26.71 30.13
N GLU A 447 4.73 -27.02 30.70
CA GLU A 447 5.70 -26.02 31.16
C GLU A 447 6.15 -25.08 30.03
N LEU A 448 6.56 -25.64 28.88
CA LEU A 448 7.04 -24.86 27.73
C LEU A 448 5.94 -23.98 27.13
N ARG A 449 4.67 -24.39 27.18
CA ARG A 449 3.53 -23.57 26.71
C ARG A 449 3.23 -22.43 27.64
N LYS A 450 3.29 -22.67 28.94
CA LYS A 450 3.14 -21.60 29.93
C LYS A 450 4.22 -20.55 29.69
N LEU A 451 5.48 -20.98 29.52
CA LEU A 451 6.58 -20.10 29.16
C LEU A 451 6.36 -19.36 27.84
N ARG A 452 5.88 -20.06 26.80
CA ARG A 452 5.54 -19.45 25.50
C ARG A 452 4.45 -18.40 25.63
N SER A 453 3.36 -18.72 26.32
CA SER A 453 2.20 -17.84 26.53
C SER A 453 2.58 -16.61 27.34
N GLU A 454 3.36 -16.80 28.42
CA GLU A 454 3.90 -15.70 29.22
C GLU A 454 4.79 -14.78 28.39
N LYS A 455 5.72 -15.34 27.60
CA LYS A 455 6.59 -14.56 26.70
C LYS A 455 5.79 -13.85 25.60
N GLN A 456 4.85 -14.53 24.96
CA GLN A 456 4.00 -13.97 23.91
C GLN A 456 3.11 -12.86 24.46
N GLY A 457 2.53 -13.03 25.65
CA GLY A 457 1.74 -12.03 26.35
C GLY A 457 2.57 -10.80 26.76
N ALA A 458 3.79 -11.01 27.25
CA ALA A 458 4.73 -9.93 27.55
C ALA A 458 5.14 -9.17 26.28
N MET A 459 5.41 -9.88 25.18
CA MET A 459 5.77 -9.32 23.89
C MET A 459 4.62 -8.49 23.29
N SER A 460 3.38 -8.99 23.36
CA SER A 460 2.18 -8.28 22.94
C SER A 460 1.93 -7.03 23.78
N SER A 461 2.02 -7.15 25.11
CA SER A 461 1.87 -6.01 26.03
C SER A 461 2.91 -4.92 25.79
N PHE A 462 4.16 -5.32 25.52
CA PHE A 462 5.21 -4.39 25.12
C PHE A 462 4.90 -3.72 23.79
N ALA A 463 4.46 -4.47 22.78
CA ALA A 463 4.10 -3.96 21.47
C ALA A 463 3.01 -2.87 21.56
N THR A 464 1.96 -3.09 22.37
CA THR A 464 0.91 -2.07 22.57
C THR A 464 1.47 -0.79 23.19
N ARG A 465 2.27 -0.90 24.26
CA ARG A 465 2.89 0.27 24.92
C ARG A 465 3.86 0.98 24.00
N PHE A 466 4.64 0.22 23.24
CA PHE A 466 5.57 0.73 22.23
C PHE A 466 4.82 1.51 21.16
N ASN A 467 3.77 0.96 20.56
CA ASN A 467 3.00 1.62 19.50
C ASN A 467 2.38 2.94 19.96
N VAL A 468 1.85 3.00 21.18
CA VAL A 468 1.33 4.24 21.77
C VAL A 468 2.45 5.27 21.97
N GLY A 469 3.58 4.86 22.53
CA GLY A 469 4.74 5.73 22.73
C GLY A 469 5.33 6.24 21.41
N TYR A 470 5.50 5.34 20.44
CA TYR A 470 5.99 5.62 19.10
C TYR A 470 5.07 6.61 18.38
N GLY A 471 3.77 6.36 18.36
CA GLY A 471 2.78 7.26 17.76
C GLY A 471 2.79 8.65 18.39
N ALA A 472 2.91 8.74 19.72
CA ALA A 472 2.98 10.03 20.42
C ALA A 472 4.26 10.81 20.07
N VAL A 473 5.41 10.13 20.07
CA VAL A 473 6.70 10.74 19.69
C VAL A 473 6.67 11.19 18.24
N MET A 474 6.20 10.35 17.32
CA MET A 474 6.11 10.71 15.90
C MET A 474 5.15 11.87 15.66
N ALA A 475 3.96 11.86 16.28
CA ALA A 475 3.02 12.98 16.17
C ALA A 475 3.62 14.29 16.72
N PHE A 476 4.37 14.23 17.83
CA PHE A 476 5.05 15.39 18.38
C PHE A 476 6.14 15.94 17.43
N LEU A 477 7.02 15.06 16.92
CA LEU A 477 8.09 15.45 16.00
C LEU A 477 7.53 16.03 14.69
N VAL A 478 6.52 15.37 14.11
CA VAL A 478 5.84 15.86 12.90
C VAL A 478 5.18 17.21 13.19
N GLY A 479 4.54 17.35 14.34
CA GLY A 479 3.89 18.59 14.78
C GLY A 479 4.84 19.79 14.79
N ILE A 480 6.06 19.64 15.33
CA ILE A 480 7.08 20.70 15.35
C ILE A 480 7.37 21.24 13.95
N VAL A 481 7.40 20.36 12.95
CA VAL A 481 7.74 20.70 11.57
C VAL A 481 6.53 21.29 10.84
N ILE A 482 5.39 20.59 10.82
CA ILE A 482 4.22 21.00 10.02
C ILE A 482 3.60 22.32 10.53
N ILE A 483 3.71 22.64 11.82
CA ILE A 483 3.21 23.91 12.37
C ILE A 483 3.93 25.10 11.72
N GLY A 484 5.22 24.96 11.39
CA GLY A 484 6.01 26.02 10.75
C GLY A 484 5.83 26.15 9.23
N GLY A 485 4.98 25.32 8.61
CA GLY A 485 4.70 25.38 7.16
C GLY A 485 5.90 24.98 6.28
N ILE A 486 5.81 25.28 4.99
CA ILE A 486 6.74 24.76 3.97
C ILE A 486 8.20 25.16 4.21
N LYS A 487 8.47 26.31 4.84
CA LYS A 487 9.84 26.75 5.17
C LYS A 487 10.52 25.80 6.17
N ARG A 488 9.83 25.37 7.23
CA ARG A 488 10.37 24.38 8.18
C ARG A 488 10.44 22.99 7.56
N ILE A 489 9.46 22.65 6.72
CA ILE A 489 9.45 21.37 5.99
C ILE A 489 10.67 21.27 5.08
N GLY A 490 10.93 22.29 4.26
CA GLY A 490 12.12 22.37 3.41
C GLY A 490 13.41 22.30 4.21
N ALA A 491 13.52 23.04 5.32
CA ALA A 491 14.70 23.02 6.19
C ALA A 491 14.93 21.68 6.92
N ALA A 492 13.86 20.91 7.17
CA ALA A 492 13.98 19.55 7.68
C ALA A 492 14.37 18.58 6.56
N ALA A 493 13.70 18.66 5.41
CA ALA A 493 13.91 17.78 4.27
C ALA A 493 15.31 17.91 3.67
N GLU A 494 15.84 19.13 3.54
CA GLU A 494 17.18 19.40 3.00
C GLU A 494 18.31 18.73 3.81
N LYS A 495 18.06 18.44 5.10
CA LYS A 495 19.01 17.77 5.99
C LYS A 495 18.72 16.27 6.07
N VAL A 496 17.47 15.89 6.28
CA VAL A 496 17.08 14.49 6.50
C VAL A 496 17.22 13.67 5.22
N VAL A 497 16.75 14.19 4.08
CA VAL A 497 16.68 13.44 2.81
C VAL A 497 18.07 13.07 2.28
N PRO A 498 19.04 13.99 2.16
CA PRO A 498 20.36 13.61 1.67
C PRO A 498 21.07 12.63 2.60
N SER A 499 20.94 12.81 3.93
CA SER A 499 21.57 11.92 4.90
C SER A 499 21.02 10.50 4.84
N MET A 500 19.69 10.32 4.81
CA MET A 500 19.08 8.99 4.74
C MET A 500 19.39 8.29 3.42
N CYS A 501 19.32 9.02 2.29
CA CYS A 501 19.66 8.47 0.98
C CYS A 501 21.14 8.07 0.90
N LEU A 502 22.05 8.90 1.42
CA LEU A 502 23.49 8.63 1.36
C LEU A 502 23.87 7.37 2.14
N ILE A 503 23.39 7.22 3.39
CA ILE A 503 23.67 6.05 4.22
C ILE A 503 23.20 4.77 3.52
N TYR A 504 21.98 4.80 2.98
CA TYR A 504 21.39 3.66 2.30
C TYR A 504 22.12 3.32 0.99
N VAL A 505 22.36 4.32 0.14
CA VAL A 505 23.09 4.17 -1.14
C VAL A 505 24.50 3.63 -0.91
N LEU A 506 25.22 4.10 0.10
CA LEU A 506 26.57 3.59 0.41
C LEU A 506 26.56 2.11 0.80
N ALA A 507 25.56 1.66 1.57
CA ALA A 507 25.42 0.25 1.89
C ALA A 507 25.08 -0.59 0.67
N CYS A 508 24.15 -0.12 -0.18
CA CYS A 508 23.87 -0.80 -1.45
C CYS A 508 25.11 -0.88 -2.34
N LEU A 509 25.86 0.23 -2.47
CA LEU A 509 27.11 0.25 -3.26
C LEU A 509 28.10 -0.77 -2.72
N TRP A 510 28.26 -0.86 -1.41
CA TRP A 510 29.15 -1.83 -0.82
C TRP A 510 28.77 -3.26 -1.22
N ILE A 511 27.49 -3.65 -1.09
CA ILE A 511 27.00 -4.98 -1.49
C ILE A 511 27.18 -5.23 -2.99
N ILE A 512 26.84 -4.24 -3.83
CA ILE A 512 26.94 -4.36 -5.29
C ILE A 512 28.40 -4.49 -5.73
N LEU A 513 29.31 -3.74 -5.09
CA LEU A 513 30.73 -3.78 -5.41
C LEU A 513 31.40 -5.08 -4.93
N THR A 514 30.96 -5.67 -3.81
CA THR A 514 31.46 -6.98 -3.36
C THR A 514 30.98 -8.11 -4.27
N HIS A 515 29.81 -7.97 -4.89
CA HIS A 515 29.22 -8.93 -5.84
C HIS A 515 29.33 -8.49 -7.31
N ILE A 516 30.30 -7.64 -7.64
CA ILE A 516 30.39 -7.00 -8.97
C ILE A 516 30.49 -8.01 -10.12
N THR A 517 31.00 -9.21 -9.86
CA THR A 517 31.12 -10.31 -10.83
C THR A 517 29.78 -10.92 -11.23
N GLU A 518 28.76 -10.82 -10.38
CA GLU A 518 27.42 -11.38 -10.61
C GLU A 518 26.50 -10.38 -11.33
N VAL A 519 26.78 -9.09 -11.17
CA VAL A 519 25.98 -7.99 -11.74
C VAL A 519 25.76 -8.14 -13.25
N PRO A 520 26.76 -8.47 -14.11
CA PRO A 520 26.52 -8.65 -15.54
C PRO A 520 25.51 -9.76 -15.85
N ALA A 521 25.56 -10.88 -15.11
CA ALA A 521 24.62 -11.98 -15.29
C ALA A 521 23.21 -11.55 -14.87
N LEU A 522 23.08 -10.85 -13.75
CA LEU A 522 21.79 -10.30 -13.30
C LEU A 522 21.19 -9.32 -14.30
N VAL A 523 22.00 -8.46 -14.92
CA VAL A 523 21.52 -7.55 -15.99
C VAL A 523 20.94 -8.33 -17.16
N VAL A 524 21.57 -9.43 -17.56
CA VAL A 524 21.04 -10.31 -18.61
C VAL A 524 19.72 -10.94 -18.17
N THR A 525 19.60 -11.41 -16.93
CA THR A 525 18.36 -11.97 -16.38
C THR A 525 17.24 -10.93 -16.32
N ILE A 526 17.53 -9.71 -15.86
CA ILE A 526 16.57 -8.61 -15.81
C ILE A 526 16.02 -8.32 -17.23
N LEU A 527 16.90 -8.23 -18.23
CA LEU A 527 16.49 -7.97 -19.60
C LEU A 527 15.75 -9.17 -20.22
N SER A 528 16.21 -10.39 -19.99
CA SER A 528 15.57 -11.58 -20.56
C SER A 528 14.17 -11.78 -20.00
N GLU A 529 13.98 -11.63 -18.68
CA GLU A 529 12.68 -11.75 -18.04
C GLU A 529 11.75 -10.57 -18.31
N ALA A 530 12.28 -9.38 -18.57
CA ALA A 530 11.44 -8.24 -18.94
C ALA A 530 10.64 -8.47 -20.23
N PHE A 531 11.19 -9.26 -21.17
CA PHE A 531 10.60 -9.52 -22.49
C PHE A 531 10.15 -10.98 -22.71
N ASN A 532 10.69 -11.93 -21.95
CA ASN A 532 10.35 -13.35 -22.06
C ASN A 532 9.72 -13.91 -20.77
N GLY A 533 9.58 -13.08 -19.73
CA GLY A 533 9.17 -13.53 -18.40
C GLY A 533 7.80 -14.19 -18.41
N SER A 534 7.76 -15.41 -17.89
CA SER A 534 6.55 -16.09 -17.46
C SER A 534 6.08 -15.48 -16.13
N ALA A 535 5.67 -14.21 -16.08
CA ALA A 535 5.19 -13.69 -14.80
C ALA A 535 3.94 -14.46 -14.34
N ILE A 536 4.01 -14.96 -13.10
CA ILE A 536 3.02 -15.18 -12.01
C ILE A 536 1.54 -14.86 -12.30
N ARG A 537 1.20 -13.89 -13.16
CA ARG A 537 -0.19 -13.54 -13.48
C ARG A 537 -0.48 -13.17 -14.95
N GLY A 538 0.46 -13.16 -15.90
CA GLY A 538 0.09 -12.70 -17.25
C GLY A 538 1.21 -12.49 -18.27
N GLY A 539 2.32 -13.23 -18.16
CA GLY A 539 3.46 -13.11 -19.09
C GLY A 539 4.05 -11.69 -19.10
N LEU A 540 4.55 -11.25 -20.26
CA LEU A 540 5.14 -9.91 -20.45
C LEU A 540 4.26 -8.77 -19.91
N VAL A 541 2.95 -8.84 -20.13
CA VAL A 541 2.02 -7.79 -19.66
C VAL A 541 1.96 -7.76 -18.13
N GLY A 542 2.02 -8.92 -17.48
CA GLY A 542 2.06 -9.01 -16.01
C GLY A 542 3.31 -8.39 -15.42
N VAL A 543 4.49 -8.74 -15.97
CA VAL A 543 5.80 -8.18 -15.56
C VAL A 543 5.78 -6.65 -15.68
N LEU A 544 5.34 -6.15 -16.84
CA LEU A 544 5.24 -4.71 -17.12
C LEU A 544 4.32 -4.02 -16.13
N VAL A 545 3.13 -4.55 -15.91
CA VAL A 545 2.13 -3.95 -15.01
C VAL A 545 2.66 -3.83 -13.59
N ILE A 546 3.32 -4.87 -13.08
CA ILE A 546 3.91 -4.85 -11.74
C ILE A 546 5.00 -3.78 -11.66
N GLY A 547 5.88 -3.72 -12.66
CA GLY A 547 6.94 -2.71 -12.72
C GLY A 547 6.38 -1.29 -12.78
N VAL A 548 5.43 -1.03 -13.67
CA VAL A 548 4.78 0.30 -13.79
C VAL A 548 4.06 0.68 -12.50
N GLN A 549 3.26 -0.23 -11.93
CA GLN A 549 2.48 0.04 -10.72
C GLN A 549 3.40 0.40 -9.55
N ARG A 550 4.47 -0.36 -9.33
CA ARG A 550 5.38 -0.13 -8.20
C ARG A 550 6.27 1.09 -8.40
N ALA A 551 6.69 1.38 -9.63
CA ALA A 551 7.39 2.62 -9.94
C ALA A 551 6.50 3.86 -9.76
N ALA A 552 5.22 3.80 -10.15
CA ALA A 552 4.28 4.89 -9.96
C ALA A 552 4.04 5.22 -8.48
N PHE A 553 3.99 4.21 -7.60
CA PHE A 553 3.93 4.43 -6.15
C PHE A 553 5.24 4.97 -5.55
N SER A 554 6.37 4.67 -6.17
CA SER A 554 7.68 5.15 -5.72
C SER A 554 7.86 6.62 -6.06
N ASN A 555 7.81 6.99 -7.35
CA ASN A 555 8.16 8.35 -7.78
C ASN A 555 6.99 9.33 -7.91
N GLU A 556 5.75 8.83 -7.86
CA GLU A 556 4.50 9.58 -8.00
C GLU A 556 4.41 10.42 -9.30
N ALA A 557 5.14 10.03 -10.34
CA ALA A 557 5.07 10.69 -11.64
C ALA A 557 3.69 10.43 -12.29
N GLY A 558 3.05 11.47 -12.82
CA GLY A 558 1.69 11.36 -13.34
C GLY A 558 0.60 11.62 -12.28
N VAL A 559 0.94 11.54 -10.99
CA VAL A 559 -0.03 11.70 -9.90
C VAL A 559 -0.31 13.18 -9.63
N GLY A 560 0.69 14.06 -9.76
CA GLY A 560 0.54 15.51 -9.60
C GLY A 560 0.78 16.07 -8.18
N SER A 561 1.00 15.21 -7.19
CA SER A 561 1.31 15.58 -5.79
C SER A 561 2.55 16.47 -5.67
N ALA A 562 3.65 16.10 -6.33
CA ALA A 562 4.93 16.83 -6.24
C ALA A 562 4.86 18.28 -6.76
N ALA A 563 3.94 18.56 -7.69
CA ALA A 563 3.72 19.92 -8.19
C ALA A 563 3.26 20.88 -7.07
N ILE A 564 2.71 20.36 -5.96
CA ILE A 564 2.34 21.15 -4.80
C ILE A 564 3.59 21.68 -4.08
N ALA A 565 4.59 20.82 -3.79
CA ALA A 565 5.87 21.25 -3.22
C ALA A 565 6.62 22.19 -4.18
N HIS A 566 6.78 21.77 -5.43
CA HIS A 566 7.53 22.53 -6.43
C HIS A 566 6.91 23.91 -6.70
N SER A 567 5.59 24.08 -6.56
CA SER A 567 4.96 25.41 -6.71
C SER A 567 5.45 26.45 -5.69
N ALA A 568 5.97 26.03 -4.53
CA ALA A 568 6.47 26.92 -3.49
C ALA A 568 7.90 27.43 -3.74
N ALA A 569 8.60 26.91 -4.75
CA ALA A 569 9.96 27.33 -5.06
C ALA A 569 10.03 28.79 -5.53
N LYS A 570 11.09 29.51 -5.15
CA LYS A 570 11.40 30.86 -5.63
C LYS A 570 11.84 30.81 -7.09
N THR A 571 10.92 31.13 -8.00
CA THR A 571 11.20 31.26 -9.43
C THR A 571 10.14 32.08 -10.16
N GLN A 572 10.54 32.95 -11.08
CA GLN A 572 9.61 33.55 -12.04
C GLN A 572 9.48 32.74 -13.34
N GLU A 573 10.36 31.75 -13.54
CA GLU A 573 10.39 30.89 -14.72
C GLU A 573 9.83 29.50 -14.37
N PRO A 574 8.59 29.16 -14.79
CA PRO A 574 7.98 27.88 -14.44
C PRO A 574 8.76 26.67 -14.96
N VAL A 575 9.36 26.80 -16.15
CA VAL A 575 10.16 25.75 -16.80
C VAL A 575 11.45 25.46 -16.02
N ARG A 576 12.02 26.48 -15.35
CA ARG A 576 13.23 26.34 -14.52
C ARG A 576 12.98 25.35 -13.39
N GLU A 577 11.90 25.54 -12.64
CA GLU A 577 11.52 24.63 -11.55
C GLU A 577 10.96 23.29 -12.07
N GLY A 578 10.24 23.31 -13.19
CA GLY A 578 9.88 22.07 -13.88
C GLY A 578 11.10 21.20 -14.19
N ALA A 579 12.22 21.80 -14.62
CA ALA A 579 13.44 21.08 -14.90
C ALA A 579 14.02 20.44 -13.62
N VAL A 580 14.00 21.14 -12.48
CA VAL A 580 14.42 20.58 -11.18
C VAL A 580 13.61 19.32 -10.83
N ALA A 581 12.30 19.32 -11.09
CA ALA A 581 11.44 18.18 -10.83
C ALA A 581 11.82 16.90 -11.62
N LEU A 582 12.59 17.01 -12.71
CA LEU A 582 13.15 15.84 -13.42
C LEU A 582 14.04 15.00 -12.50
N LEU A 583 14.73 15.63 -11.56
CA LEU A 583 15.66 14.96 -10.65
C LEU A 583 14.93 14.04 -9.66
N GLY A 584 13.64 14.28 -9.40
CA GLY A 584 12.83 13.48 -8.50
C GLY A 584 12.81 11.99 -8.87
N PRO A 585 12.19 11.60 -10.01
CA PRO A 585 12.14 10.20 -10.45
C PRO A 585 13.52 9.61 -10.74
N PHE A 586 14.50 10.42 -11.11
CA PHE A 586 15.87 9.98 -11.31
C PHE A 586 16.52 9.52 -9.99
N ILE A 587 16.50 10.35 -8.95
CA ILE A 587 17.05 10.00 -7.64
C ILE A 587 16.27 8.83 -7.03
N ASP A 588 14.94 8.91 -7.08
CA ASP A 588 14.04 7.93 -6.50
C ASP A 588 14.14 6.55 -7.16
N THR A 589 13.81 6.47 -8.45
CA THR A 589 13.61 5.20 -9.15
C THR A 589 14.89 4.72 -9.83
N ILE A 590 15.61 5.63 -10.51
CA ILE A 590 16.80 5.24 -11.30
C ILE A 590 17.99 4.95 -10.40
N ILE A 591 18.15 5.67 -9.28
CA ILE A 591 19.23 5.43 -8.32
C ILE A 591 18.74 4.54 -7.17
N VAL A 592 17.91 5.06 -6.25
CA VAL A 592 17.63 4.38 -4.97
C VAL A 592 16.90 3.04 -5.17
N CYS A 593 15.84 3.01 -5.99
CA CYS A 593 15.12 1.77 -6.26
C CYS A 593 15.97 0.76 -7.04
N SER A 594 16.77 1.20 -8.01
CA SER A 594 17.66 0.30 -8.75
C SER A 594 18.69 -0.38 -7.86
N MET A 595 19.26 0.37 -6.93
CA MET A 595 20.24 -0.18 -6.00
C MET A 595 19.60 -1.18 -5.04
N THR A 596 18.38 -0.88 -4.57
CA THR A 596 17.59 -1.82 -3.77
C THR A 596 17.29 -3.09 -4.56
N ALA A 597 16.80 -2.96 -5.80
CA ALA A 597 16.48 -4.10 -6.65
C ALA A 597 17.71 -4.99 -6.87
N LEU A 598 18.88 -4.40 -7.16
CA LEU A 598 20.11 -5.16 -7.33
C LEU A 598 20.51 -5.91 -6.05
N VAL A 599 20.45 -5.28 -4.87
CA VAL A 599 20.73 -5.98 -3.60
C VAL A 599 19.77 -7.16 -3.39
N ILE A 600 18.47 -6.95 -3.63
CA ILE A 600 17.46 -8.01 -3.52
C ILE A 600 17.73 -9.16 -4.50
N LEU A 601 18.17 -8.85 -5.72
CA LEU A 601 18.49 -9.85 -6.75
C LEU A 601 19.79 -10.61 -6.43
N ILE A 602 20.84 -9.92 -5.99
CA ILE A 602 22.13 -10.50 -5.57
C ILE A 602 21.92 -11.48 -4.39
N THR A 603 21.16 -11.08 -3.39
CA THR A 603 20.93 -11.88 -2.17
C THR A 603 19.93 -13.04 -2.38
N GLY A 604 19.27 -13.11 -3.53
CA GLY A 604 18.23 -14.11 -3.80
C GLY A 604 16.95 -13.93 -2.94
N ALA A 605 16.79 -12.79 -2.27
CA ALA A 605 15.67 -12.55 -1.36
C ALA A 605 14.30 -12.57 -2.06
N TRP A 606 14.26 -12.25 -3.35
CA TRP A 606 13.04 -12.23 -4.15
C TRP A 606 12.45 -13.61 -4.42
N GLU A 607 13.28 -14.65 -4.54
CA GLU A 607 12.87 -16.03 -4.81
C GLU A 607 12.93 -16.93 -3.57
N ASN A 608 13.21 -16.37 -2.39
CA ASN A 608 13.29 -17.15 -1.16
C ASN A 608 11.90 -17.39 -0.53
N SER A 609 11.28 -18.52 -0.90
CA SER A 609 9.98 -18.96 -0.37
C SER A 609 9.94 -18.98 1.16
N ALA A 610 11.00 -19.44 1.81
CA ALA A 610 11.03 -19.58 3.27
C ALA A 610 10.95 -18.21 3.96
N TRP A 611 11.64 -17.20 3.41
CA TRP A 611 11.62 -15.84 3.94
C TRP A 611 10.26 -15.17 3.73
N VAL A 612 9.65 -15.36 2.55
CA VAL A 612 8.32 -14.82 2.24
C VAL A 612 7.23 -15.46 3.12
N VAL A 613 7.34 -16.76 3.41
CA VAL A 613 6.42 -17.45 4.33
C VAL A 613 6.58 -16.93 5.77
N GLU A 614 7.81 -16.68 6.19
CA GLU A 614 8.12 -16.25 7.56
C GLU A 614 7.74 -14.78 7.82
N GLN A 615 8.06 -13.88 6.89
CA GLN A 615 7.87 -12.44 7.04
C GLN A 615 6.54 -11.95 6.43
N GLY A 616 5.83 -12.82 5.71
CA GLY A 616 4.74 -12.44 4.81
C GLY A 616 5.25 -11.60 3.63
N LEU A 617 4.32 -11.03 2.85
CA LEU A 617 4.63 -10.02 1.82
C LEU A 617 5.01 -8.65 2.42
N SER A 618 5.65 -8.65 3.59
CA SER A 618 6.21 -7.44 4.21
C SER A 618 7.53 -7.09 3.53
N GLY A 619 7.45 -6.28 2.47
CA GLY A 619 8.62 -5.93 1.67
C GLY A 619 9.78 -5.34 2.48
N ALA A 620 9.51 -4.51 3.50
CA ALA A 620 10.56 -3.91 4.32
C ALA A 620 11.31 -4.95 5.17
N ALA A 621 10.60 -5.96 5.67
CA ALA A 621 11.21 -7.04 6.45
C ALA A 621 12.09 -7.93 5.55
N LEU A 622 11.60 -8.26 4.34
CA LEU A 622 12.37 -8.99 3.34
C LEU A 622 13.64 -8.23 2.92
N THR A 623 13.56 -6.92 2.71
CA THR A 623 14.76 -6.10 2.47
C THR A 623 15.70 -6.14 3.66
N SER A 624 15.18 -6.00 4.89
CA SER A 624 16.03 -6.07 6.08
C SER A 624 16.77 -7.40 6.18
N GLN A 625 16.12 -8.51 5.84
CA GLN A 625 16.73 -9.84 5.85
C GLN A 625 17.78 -10.00 4.75
N ALA A 626 17.52 -9.46 3.56
CA ALA A 626 18.50 -9.40 2.46
C ALA A 626 19.77 -8.63 2.86
N PHE A 627 19.63 -7.49 3.53
CA PHE A 627 20.80 -6.76 4.02
C PHE A 627 21.47 -7.44 5.21
N GLU A 628 20.73 -8.15 6.08
CA GLU A 628 21.30 -8.90 7.21
C GLU A 628 22.22 -10.03 6.74
N SER A 629 21.93 -10.66 5.59
CA SER A 629 22.79 -11.73 5.04
C SER A 629 24.17 -11.22 4.64
N GLU A 630 24.28 -9.95 4.24
CA GLU A 630 25.52 -9.32 3.77
C GLU A 630 26.20 -8.47 4.86
N ILE A 631 25.40 -7.77 5.67
CA ILE A 631 25.85 -6.84 6.71
C ILE A 631 25.02 -7.06 7.99
N ALA A 632 25.54 -7.88 8.90
CA ALA A 632 24.82 -8.29 10.12
C ALA A 632 24.32 -7.14 11.00
N TRP A 633 24.99 -5.97 11.03
CA TRP A 633 24.58 -4.81 11.83
C TRP A 633 23.67 -3.83 11.09
N PHE A 634 23.50 -3.98 9.78
CA PHE A 634 22.74 -3.05 8.97
C PHE A 634 21.23 -3.01 9.27
N PRO A 635 20.55 -4.09 9.72
CA PRO A 635 19.13 -4.04 10.08
C PRO A 635 18.77 -2.94 11.08
N TRP A 636 19.66 -2.62 12.03
CA TRP A 636 19.48 -1.50 12.95
C TRP A 636 19.54 -0.14 12.24
N VAL A 637 20.51 0.02 11.34
CA VAL A 637 20.66 1.23 10.53
C VAL A 637 19.48 1.40 9.58
N LEU A 638 19.04 0.33 8.92
CA LEU A 638 17.85 0.31 8.07
C LEU A 638 16.59 0.70 8.85
N SER A 639 16.45 0.23 10.09
CA SER A 639 15.27 0.55 10.91
C SER A 639 15.23 2.03 11.31
N VAL A 640 16.37 2.62 11.65
CA VAL A 640 16.47 4.06 11.86
C VAL A 640 16.17 4.82 10.56
N ALA A 641 16.72 4.37 9.43
CA ALA A 641 16.45 4.97 8.12
C ALA A 641 14.97 4.90 7.76
N VAL A 642 14.30 3.76 7.98
CA VAL A 642 12.86 3.57 7.74
C VAL A 642 12.00 4.51 8.57
N VAL A 643 12.37 4.76 9.84
CA VAL A 643 11.68 5.76 10.68
C VAL A 643 11.88 7.17 10.14
N LEU A 644 13.08 7.52 9.69
CA LEU A 644 13.36 8.82 9.08
C LEU A 644 12.64 9.00 7.74
N PHE A 645 12.57 7.95 6.91
CA PHE A 645 11.79 7.91 5.68
C PHE A 645 10.33 8.21 5.97
N ALA A 646 9.69 7.41 6.85
CA ALA A 646 8.30 7.60 7.23
C ALA A 646 8.04 8.99 7.81
N PHE A 647 8.91 9.47 8.70
CA PHE A 647 8.83 10.83 9.24
C PHE A 647 8.81 11.89 8.13
N SER A 648 9.75 11.82 7.20
CA SER A 648 9.90 12.80 6.13
C SER A 648 8.71 12.78 5.15
N THR A 649 8.17 11.59 4.87
CA THR A 649 7.00 11.38 4.01
C THR A 649 5.74 11.96 4.64
N VAL A 650 5.49 11.67 5.92
CA VAL A 650 4.36 12.19 6.71
C VAL A 650 4.35 13.71 6.74
N VAL A 651 5.52 14.32 6.90
CA VAL A 651 5.67 15.79 6.91
C VAL A 651 5.27 16.38 5.55
N SER A 652 5.79 15.84 4.44
CA SER A 652 5.47 16.36 3.11
C SER A 652 4.03 16.10 2.69
N TRP A 653 3.50 14.90 2.94
CA TRP A 653 2.12 14.56 2.61
C TRP A 653 1.10 15.32 3.46
N SER A 654 1.45 15.66 4.70
CA SER A 654 0.67 16.62 5.50
C SER A 654 0.61 17.98 4.80
N TYR A 655 1.70 18.47 4.22
CA TYR A 655 1.66 19.74 3.47
C TYR A 655 0.82 19.64 2.19
N TYR A 656 0.90 18.53 1.45
CA TYR A 656 0.10 18.33 0.24
C TYR A 656 -1.40 18.37 0.53
N GLY A 657 -1.82 17.59 1.52
CA GLY A 657 -3.20 17.60 1.97
C GLY A 657 -3.62 18.94 2.57
N GLU A 658 -2.71 19.66 3.26
CA GLU A 658 -2.97 21.01 3.78
C GLU A 658 -3.31 22.01 2.67
N ARG A 659 -2.52 22.05 1.58
CA ARG A 659 -2.78 22.95 0.45
C ARG A 659 -4.09 22.60 -0.25
N CYS A 660 -4.39 21.31 -0.40
CA CYS A 660 -5.68 20.84 -0.92
C CYS A 660 -6.85 21.20 0.02
N TRP A 661 -6.68 21.03 1.33
CA TRP A 661 -7.68 21.42 2.34
C TRP A 661 -7.98 22.91 2.32
N GLU A 662 -6.93 23.72 2.23
CA GLU A 662 -7.04 25.17 2.12
C GLU A 662 -7.86 25.59 0.89
N MET A 663 -7.66 24.93 -0.25
CA MET A 663 -8.41 25.23 -1.48
C MET A 663 -9.93 25.03 -1.30
N LEU A 664 -10.36 24.03 -0.51
CA LEU A 664 -11.79 23.74 -0.28
C LEU A 664 -12.39 24.57 0.85
N PHE A 665 -11.64 24.75 1.95
CA PHE A 665 -12.19 25.26 3.21
C PHE A 665 -11.60 26.61 3.65
N GLY A 666 -10.59 27.10 2.93
CA GLY A 666 -9.89 28.37 3.18
C GLY A 666 -8.85 28.32 4.30
N GLN A 667 -7.98 29.32 4.34
CA GLN A 667 -6.84 29.42 5.25
C GLN A 667 -7.20 29.27 6.74
N ARG A 668 -8.38 29.72 7.16
CA ARG A 668 -8.80 29.69 8.58
C ARG A 668 -8.99 28.27 9.14
N SER A 669 -9.22 27.27 8.28
CA SER A 669 -9.43 25.89 8.70
C SER A 669 -8.16 25.03 8.64
N VAL A 670 -7.04 25.58 8.18
CA VAL A 670 -5.76 24.87 8.04
C VAL A 670 -5.27 24.30 9.38
N MET A 671 -5.46 25.02 10.49
CA MET A 671 -5.09 24.49 11.82
C MET A 671 -5.88 23.23 12.18
N ALA A 672 -7.17 23.15 11.80
CA ALA A 672 -7.98 21.96 12.04
C ALA A 672 -7.45 20.76 11.24
N TYR A 673 -7.00 21.00 10.00
CA TYR A 673 -6.36 19.97 9.19
C TYR A 673 -5.06 19.47 9.83
N LYS A 674 -4.20 20.36 10.33
CA LYS A 674 -2.95 19.97 11.01
C LYS A 674 -3.23 19.09 12.23
N VAL A 675 -4.20 19.47 13.07
CA VAL A 675 -4.60 18.67 14.24
C VAL A 675 -5.13 17.29 13.82
N LEU A 676 -5.96 17.23 12.77
CA LEU A 676 -6.48 15.97 12.24
C LEU A 676 -5.35 15.09 11.69
N SER A 677 -4.41 15.68 10.95
CA SER A 677 -3.23 14.98 10.42
C SER A 677 -2.39 14.34 11.54
N LEU A 678 -2.14 15.08 12.63
CA LEU A 678 -1.40 14.56 13.80
C LEU A 678 -2.18 13.47 14.54
N ALA A 679 -3.51 13.58 14.62
CA ALA A 679 -4.35 12.52 15.17
C ALA A 679 -4.24 11.24 14.32
N CYS A 680 -4.27 11.36 12.99
CA CYS A 680 -4.05 10.24 12.08
C CYS A 680 -2.67 9.61 12.25
N VAL A 681 -1.61 10.40 12.44
CA VAL A 681 -0.26 9.88 12.75
C VAL A 681 -0.28 9.02 14.01
N PHE A 682 -0.89 9.50 15.09
CA PHE A 682 -1.00 8.74 16.34
C PHE A 682 -1.83 7.47 16.16
N VAL A 683 -3.01 7.58 15.56
CA VAL A 683 -3.93 6.45 15.35
C VAL A 683 -3.28 5.39 14.44
N GLY A 684 -2.57 5.80 13.39
CA GLY A 684 -1.87 4.88 12.48
C GLY A 684 -0.81 4.01 13.16
N ALA A 685 -0.14 4.51 14.20
CA ALA A 685 0.80 3.71 14.99
C ALA A 685 0.09 2.63 15.83
N VAL A 686 -1.11 2.94 16.35
CA VAL A 686 -1.83 2.10 17.32
C VAL A 686 -2.75 1.08 16.64
N VAL A 687 -3.34 1.46 15.50
CA VAL A 687 -4.40 0.71 14.83
C VAL A 687 -3.84 -0.09 13.66
N ASN A 688 -4.24 -1.36 13.55
CA ASN A 688 -3.93 -2.22 12.42
C ASN A 688 -5.18 -2.34 11.50
N ALA A 689 -5.48 -1.28 10.74
CA ALA A 689 -6.64 -1.23 9.85
C ALA A 689 -6.19 -1.39 8.38
N GLY A 690 -6.00 -2.63 7.94
CA GLY A 690 -5.48 -2.92 6.59
C GLY A 690 -6.33 -2.30 5.48
N SER A 691 -7.66 -2.41 5.56
CA SER A 691 -8.58 -1.94 4.52
C SER A 691 -8.59 -0.41 4.40
N VAL A 692 -8.43 0.30 5.52
CA VAL A 692 -8.30 1.78 5.54
C VAL A 692 -7.03 2.23 4.83
N LEU A 693 -5.93 1.50 5.00
CA LEU A 693 -4.65 1.80 4.36
C LEU A 693 -4.72 1.52 2.85
N ASP A 694 -5.28 0.37 2.46
CA ASP A 694 -5.50 0.00 1.05
C ASP A 694 -6.36 1.03 0.32
N PHE A 695 -7.44 1.49 0.95
CA PHE A 695 -8.29 2.56 0.41
C PHE A 695 -7.49 3.83 0.10
N SER A 696 -6.57 4.18 0.99
CA SER A 696 -5.80 5.39 0.83
C SER A 696 -4.73 5.28 -0.25
N ASP A 697 -4.10 4.13 -0.42
CA ASP A 697 -3.18 3.88 -1.54
C ASP A 697 -3.91 4.01 -2.88
N MET A 698 -5.16 3.55 -2.92
CA MET A 698 -6.01 3.72 -4.09
C MET A 698 -6.36 5.19 -4.34
N MET A 699 -6.54 6.02 -3.31
CA MET A 699 -6.71 7.48 -3.47
C MET A 699 -5.51 8.13 -4.15
N ILE A 700 -4.28 7.77 -3.77
CA ILE A 700 -3.04 8.30 -4.38
C ILE A 700 -3.06 8.07 -5.89
N LEU A 701 -3.23 6.82 -6.32
CA LEU A 701 -3.24 6.51 -7.75
C LEU A 701 -4.45 7.10 -8.48
N SER A 702 -5.60 7.23 -7.81
CA SER A 702 -6.80 7.80 -8.43
C SER A 702 -6.63 9.27 -8.80
N MET A 703 -5.75 10.01 -8.12
CA MET A 703 -5.41 11.39 -8.48
C MET A 703 -4.79 11.50 -9.87
N ALA A 704 -4.15 10.44 -10.37
CA ALA A 704 -3.55 10.42 -11.71
C ALA A 704 -4.58 10.62 -12.83
N PHE A 705 -5.84 10.21 -12.63
CA PHE A 705 -6.89 10.37 -13.64
C PHE A 705 -7.17 11.85 -13.97
N PRO A 706 -7.64 12.68 -13.02
CA PRO A 706 -7.85 14.11 -13.29
C PRO A 706 -6.55 14.81 -13.66
N ASN A 707 -5.43 14.40 -13.06
CA ASN A 707 -4.14 15.04 -13.26
C ASN A 707 -3.58 14.84 -14.67
N VAL A 708 -3.30 13.61 -15.09
CA VAL A 708 -2.73 13.31 -16.42
C VAL A 708 -3.61 13.86 -17.53
N LEU A 709 -4.94 13.77 -17.41
CA LEU A 709 -5.86 14.34 -18.39
C LEU A 709 -5.66 15.85 -18.54
N GLY A 710 -5.68 16.59 -17.43
CA GLY A 710 -5.53 18.04 -17.48
C GLY A 710 -4.14 18.47 -17.94
N VAL A 711 -3.09 17.78 -17.50
CA VAL A 711 -1.71 18.02 -17.93
C VAL A 711 -1.54 17.75 -19.43
N ALA A 712 -2.16 16.69 -19.97
CA ALA A 712 -2.19 16.41 -21.41
C ALA A 712 -2.84 17.54 -22.21
N LEU A 713 -4.00 18.02 -21.76
CA LEU A 713 -4.70 19.15 -22.40
C LEU A 713 -3.90 20.46 -22.32
N LEU A 714 -3.14 20.66 -21.24
CA LEU A 714 -2.33 21.87 -21.01
C LEU A 714 -0.90 21.77 -21.56
N SER A 715 -0.48 20.60 -22.04
CA SER A 715 0.86 20.35 -22.57
C SER A 715 1.29 21.29 -23.71
N PRO A 716 0.40 21.74 -24.63
CA PRO A 716 0.78 22.71 -25.66
C PRO A 716 1.33 24.03 -25.08
N LYS A 717 0.79 24.49 -23.94
CA LYS A 717 1.28 25.69 -23.26
C LYS A 717 2.68 25.47 -22.69
N VAL A 718 2.88 24.35 -21.99
CA VAL A 718 4.20 23.98 -21.44
C VAL A 718 5.24 23.84 -22.55
N ARG A 719 4.85 23.27 -23.70
CA ARG A 719 5.73 23.14 -24.86
C ARG A 719 6.16 24.49 -25.43
N ALA A 720 5.25 25.45 -25.49
CA ALA A 720 5.55 26.82 -25.92
C ALA A 720 6.49 27.51 -24.92
N ASP A 721 6.20 27.41 -23.62
CA ASP A 721 7.03 27.97 -22.55
C ASP A 721 8.44 27.37 -22.56
N LEU A 722 8.56 26.05 -22.74
CA LEU A 722 9.85 25.37 -22.83
C LEU A 722 10.67 25.84 -24.04
N ALA A 723 10.02 26.04 -25.18
CA ALA A 723 10.70 26.51 -26.39
C ALA A 723 11.23 27.94 -26.22
N ASP A 724 10.43 28.82 -25.61
CA ASP A 724 10.82 30.19 -25.29
C ASP A 724 11.95 30.23 -24.25
N TYR A 725 11.75 29.57 -23.11
CA TYR A 725 12.73 29.47 -22.03
C TYR A 725 14.08 28.95 -22.53
N TRP A 726 14.08 27.89 -23.34
CA TRP A 726 15.31 27.29 -23.83
C TRP A 726 16.04 28.17 -24.85
N LYS A 727 15.30 28.98 -25.62
CA LYS A 727 15.88 29.98 -26.51
C LYS A 727 16.62 31.05 -25.70
N ARG A 728 15.97 31.61 -24.68
CA ARG A 728 16.55 32.62 -23.78
C ARG A 728 17.75 32.09 -22.98
N TYR A 729 17.64 30.85 -22.50
CA TYR A 729 18.74 30.15 -21.83
C TYR A 729 19.98 30.02 -22.72
N LYS A 730 19.81 29.60 -23.98
CA LYS A 730 20.92 29.50 -24.93
C LYS A 730 21.51 30.85 -25.35
N ALA A 731 20.71 31.91 -25.29
CA ALA A 731 21.16 33.28 -25.54
C ALA A 731 21.94 33.88 -24.35
N GLY A 732 21.97 33.20 -23.19
CA GLY A 732 22.66 33.69 -21.99
C GLY A 732 21.88 34.77 -21.24
N GLU A 733 20.57 34.88 -21.45
CA GLU A 733 19.73 35.92 -20.83
C GLU A 733 19.48 35.70 -19.33
N PHE A 734 19.80 34.51 -18.81
CA PHE A 734 19.72 34.23 -17.37
C PHE A 734 21.10 34.37 -16.74
N GLU A 735 21.26 35.42 -15.92
CA GLU A 735 22.50 35.64 -15.18
C GLU A 735 22.72 34.56 -14.12
N PRO A 736 23.92 33.99 -14.00
CA PRO A 736 24.27 33.12 -12.89
C PRO A 736 24.29 33.90 -11.57
N SER A 737 23.75 33.33 -10.50
CA SER A 737 23.86 33.85 -9.15
C SER A 737 25.33 34.13 -8.79
N GLY A 738 25.69 35.39 -8.57
CA GLY A 738 27.06 35.81 -8.19
C GLY A 738 27.92 36.44 -9.30
N SER A 739 27.42 36.64 -10.52
CA SER A 739 28.17 37.37 -11.57
C SER A 739 28.20 38.89 -11.41
N GLY A 740 27.48 39.45 -10.42
CA GLY A 740 27.39 40.89 -10.18
C GLY A 740 28.46 41.50 -9.24
N GLU A 741 29.35 40.69 -8.63
CA GLU A 741 30.35 41.21 -7.67
C GLU A 741 31.78 41.29 -8.25
N MET A 742 32.01 40.98 -9.53
CA MET A 742 33.37 40.91 -10.09
C MET A 742 33.78 42.06 -11.02
N ASP A 743 32.90 43.03 -11.30
CA ASP A 743 33.18 44.12 -12.27
C ASP A 743 33.32 45.54 -11.65
N ASP A 744 33.21 45.71 -10.33
CA ASP A 744 33.29 47.05 -9.67
C ASP A 744 34.62 47.34 -8.93
N PHE A 745 35.67 46.53 -9.14
CA PHE A 745 37.00 46.76 -8.55
C PHE A 745 38.08 47.19 -9.57
N GLY A 746 37.68 47.86 -10.64
CA GLY A 746 38.61 48.21 -11.72
C GLY A 746 38.28 49.47 -12.49
N SER A 747 37.93 50.59 -11.82
CA SER A 747 38.13 51.95 -12.38
C SER A 747 37.71 53.05 -11.40
N GLN A 748 38.44 53.23 -10.29
CA GLN A 748 38.57 54.54 -9.66
C GLN A 748 40.05 54.75 -9.27
N GLU A 749 40.64 55.73 -9.96
CA GLU A 749 41.92 56.46 -9.82
C GLU A 749 43.11 55.82 -9.08
#